data_AF-A0A9P1D979-F1
#
_entry.id   AF-A0A9P1D979-F1
#
_cell.length_a   1.000
_cell.length_b   1.000
_cell.length_c   1.000
_cell.angle_alpha   90.00
_cell.angle_beta   90.00
_cell.angle_gamma   90.00
#
_symmetry.space_group_name_H-M   'P 1'
#
loop_
_entity.id
_entity.type
_entity.pdbx_description
1 polymer ?
#
loop_
_entity_poly.entity_id
_entity_poly.type
_entity_poly.pdbx_seq_one_letter_code
_entity_poly.pdbx_strand_id
1 'polypeptide(L)'
;MASRAWVLPLLLLLTRPGATAAKELLKGISYGPAPLKKAGKLPNDDFMSTSAKAQWSTSGRGDLHIIKRLGANAVRLYGNDPREDHTPFLDEAVVQGLQVIPGMSDYPYTQMPKNCMTTDFNCYSQIKEQYKSMLQNGFAKDGAYHGALKTIIVINEPDLKIPGISKPTEFCRAIVSAIDGMIDAEKETDTKSNLINFTATFSFGQCTACKGSSKPALGQMMELRSAMEKPEDVGYEANNNLAEVYKTRFTNSFNTANPANDMKPLFLNDYEANFDSTPVFIGEYHSTHVSTKKDIHDVIEVAKNSDALVGVSFFEFQVRYDKGGTEMDFGMFGLGQISLAEMNFFGVEFPVWCLMKIQDAKDPGNTIADSLTVGFEGEGIPDDQLCVIDPKKVPLSEDGYQAILSTKSVNKMADFVRRVIWHMGGDVEDDKALVNFATKYAKQTLEVTVRRLSGLSFASMVDELGQHPSWVLWDAMAACVADRSADQDTVGEAIGWTCGNFHSFNCSDLPSFCSEDVWAHADYVFSLYFAVETDHSSPLEHCNFGGAAMFAPSKVYRSQDSACIVTKDPATTALSEEGYQMILQFHDTDKAAVFIQREVEDLKMKVANKSALTNFAMKPPAHFKDLKEQLPQVPWVCGGPSGRNCPFPVNPTDGGGGGWVVGLIICIVLLFAAILAALYVRRKRQMAARDREVDVDRSVQVELA
;
A
#
# COMPACT_ATOMS: atom_id res chain seq x y z
N MET A 1 33.73 17.39 20.74
CA MET A 1 35.05 17.25 20.07
C MET A 1 35.36 15.76 20.02
N ALA A 2 35.47 15.02 18.91
CA ALA A 2 35.56 15.34 17.50
C ALA A 2 34.80 14.26 16.68
N SER A 3 34.11 14.71 15.64
CA SER A 3 33.26 13.95 14.72
C SER A 3 34.12 13.26 13.63
N ARG A 4 33.86 11.98 13.37
CA ARG A 4 34.42 11.26 12.21
C ARG A 4 33.40 11.30 11.06
N ALA A 5 33.68 12.15 10.08
CA ALA A 5 32.96 12.20 8.81
C ALA A 5 33.34 11.01 7.94
N TRP A 6 32.33 10.32 7.41
CA TRP A 6 32.49 9.32 6.35
C TRP A 6 32.58 10.06 5.02
N VAL A 7 33.69 9.89 4.31
CA VAL A 7 33.89 10.37 2.95
C VAL A 7 33.35 9.30 1.99
N LEU A 8 32.21 9.57 1.35
CA LEU A 8 31.78 8.80 0.17
C LEU A 8 32.76 9.07 -0.99
N PRO A 9 33.19 8.05 -1.75
CA PRO A 9 33.93 8.27 -2.97
C PRO A 9 32.96 8.82 -4.03
N LEU A 10 33.13 10.09 -4.36
CA LEU A 10 32.47 10.78 -5.47
C LEU A 10 32.96 10.12 -6.77
N LEU A 11 32.23 9.12 -7.26
CA LEU A 11 32.42 8.56 -8.59
C LEU A 11 31.92 9.60 -9.60
N LEU A 12 32.84 10.43 -10.14
CA LEU A 12 32.56 11.26 -11.31
C LEU A 12 32.25 10.34 -12.50
N LEU A 13 30.97 10.07 -12.73
CA LEU A 13 30.47 9.59 -14.01
C LEU A 13 30.74 10.69 -15.04
N LEU A 14 31.78 10.50 -15.85
CA LEU A 14 31.98 11.23 -17.10
C LEU A 14 30.82 10.90 -18.04
N THR A 15 29.70 11.59 -17.90
CA THR A 15 28.60 11.56 -18.87
C THR A 15 29.12 12.12 -20.19
N ARG A 16 29.09 11.30 -21.24
CA ARG A 16 29.37 11.76 -22.61
C ARG A 16 28.47 12.96 -22.93
N PRO A 17 29.01 14.14 -23.28
CA PRO A 17 28.20 15.24 -23.77
C PRO A 17 27.62 14.83 -25.13
N GLY A 18 26.31 14.59 -25.19
CA GLY A 18 25.60 14.33 -26.45
C GLY A 18 24.58 13.19 -26.45
N ALA A 19 24.45 12.40 -25.37
CA ALA A 19 23.29 11.51 -25.25
C ALA A 19 22.10 12.33 -24.72
N THR A 20 21.20 12.73 -25.62
CA THR A 20 19.88 13.22 -25.22
C THR A 20 19.22 12.14 -24.38
N ALA A 21 18.79 12.48 -23.16
CA ALA A 21 18.03 11.56 -22.33
C ALA A 21 16.84 11.04 -23.16
N ALA A 22 16.72 9.72 -23.29
CA ALA A 22 15.63 9.13 -24.04
C ALA A 22 14.30 9.64 -23.45
N LYS A 23 13.40 10.12 -24.31
CA LYS A 23 12.04 10.53 -23.94
C LYS A 23 11.37 9.35 -23.23
N GLU A 24 11.03 9.52 -21.95
CA GLU A 24 10.25 8.51 -21.24
C GLU A 24 8.82 8.54 -21.79
N LEU A 25 8.39 7.44 -22.39
CA LEU A 25 7.05 7.31 -22.94
C LEU A 25 6.04 6.96 -21.85
N LEU A 26 4.85 7.55 -21.95
CA LEU A 26 3.70 7.15 -21.15
C LEU A 26 3.23 5.76 -21.62
N LYS A 27 3.32 4.79 -20.72
CA LYS A 27 2.80 3.43 -20.85
C LYS A 27 1.77 3.24 -19.73
N GLY A 28 0.57 3.75 -19.97
CA GLY A 28 -0.53 3.70 -19.03
C GLY A 28 -1.37 2.43 -19.16
N ILE A 29 -2.09 2.08 -18.10
CA ILE A 29 -3.20 1.14 -18.13
C ILE A 29 -4.43 1.80 -17.50
N SER A 30 -5.56 1.75 -18.20
CA SER A 30 -6.84 2.23 -17.67
C SER A 30 -7.41 1.22 -16.68
N TYR A 31 -7.77 1.71 -15.49
CA TYR A 31 -8.12 0.91 -14.31
C TYR A 31 -9.49 1.30 -13.76
N GLY A 32 -10.40 0.33 -13.78
CA GLY A 32 -11.76 0.41 -13.24
C GLY A 32 -12.30 -0.98 -12.89
N PRO A 33 -11.69 -1.68 -11.92
CA PRO A 33 -11.90 -3.10 -11.62
C PRO A 33 -13.25 -3.41 -10.95
N ALA A 34 -14.32 -3.59 -11.73
CA ALA A 34 -15.61 -3.99 -11.19
C ALA A 34 -15.60 -5.44 -10.61
N PRO A 35 -15.97 -5.67 -9.33
CA PRO A 35 -15.96 -7.00 -8.70
C PRO A 35 -17.10 -7.93 -9.14
N LEU A 36 -17.98 -7.47 -10.04
CA LEU A 36 -19.15 -8.21 -10.49
C LEU A 36 -18.78 -9.18 -11.61
N LYS A 37 -19.34 -10.39 -11.60
CA LYS A 37 -19.21 -11.40 -12.68
C LYS A 37 -20.33 -11.36 -13.73
N LYS A 38 -21.25 -10.42 -13.61
CA LYS A 38 -22.42 -10.23 -14.48
C LYS A 38 -22.89 -8.78 -14.40
N ALA A 39 -23.78 -8.40 -15.31
CA ALA A 39 -24.33 -7.04 -15.34
C ALA A 39 -24.95 -6.66 -14.00
N GLY A 40 -24.66 -5.44 -13.54
CA GLY A 40 -25.09 -4.96 -12.24
C GLY A 40 -24.67 -3.51 -11.99
N LYS A 41 -25.03 -2.99 -10.81
CA LYS A 41 -24.68 -1.64 -10.39
C LYS A 41 -23.73 -1.69 -9.21
N LEU A 42 -22.74 -0.81 -9.25
CA LEU A 42 -21.87 -0.55 -8.12
C LEU A 42 -22.39 0.66 -7.35
N PRO A 43 -22.15 0.73 -6.03
CA PRO A 43 -22.57 1.89 -5.23
C PRO A 43 -21.78 3.16 -5.55
N ASN A 44 -20.55 3.01 -6.04
CA ASN A 44 -19.63 4.08 -6.42
C ASN A 44 -18.70 3.60 -7.56
N ASP A 45 -17.92 4.49 -8.16
CA ASP A 45 -16.88 4.19 -9.16
C ASP A 45 -15.47 4.65 -8.75
N ASP A 46 -15.30 5.14 -7.51
CA ASP A 46 -14.01 5.47 -6.92
C ASP A 46 -13.25 4.22 -6.42
N PHE A 47 -12.48 3.63 -7.33
CA PHE A 47 -11.57 2.53 -7.03
C PHE A 47 -10.19 2.99 -6.50
N MET A 48 -9.96 4.29 -6.31
CA MET A 48 -8.78 4.79 -5.59
C MET A 48 -9.00 4.75 -4.08
N SER A 49 -10.25 4.81 -3.63
CA SER A 49 -10.60 4.75 -2.22
C SER A 49 -10.00 3.53 -1.49
N THR A 50 -9.79 3.69 -0.19
CA THR A 50 -9.37 2.59 0.71
C THR A 50 -10.40 1.46 0.76
N SER A 51 -11.67 1.76 0.48
CA SER A 51 -12.73 0.76 0.31
C SER A 51 -12.42 -0.27 -0.79
N ALA A 52 -11.60 0.08 -1.80
CA ALA A 52 -11.13 -0.84 -2.84
C ALA A 52 -9.72 -1.40 -2.61
N LYS A 53 -9.10 -1.15 -1.45
CA LYS A 53 -7.69 -1.49 -1.15
C LYS A 53 -7.34 -2.95 -1.36
N ALA A 54 -8.25 -3.85 -1.03
CA ALA A 54 -8.07 -5.28 -1.22
C ALA A 54 -7.86 -5.67 -2.70
N GLN A 55 -8.21 -4.81 -3.66
CA GLN A 55 -7.91 -5.01 -5.08
C GLN A 55 -6.51 -4.49 -5.45
N TRP A 56 -6.23 -3.23 -5.15
CA TRP A 56 -5.05 -2.54 -5.70
C TRP A 56 -3.76 -2.75 -4.91
N SER A 57 -3.85 -2.90 -3.58
CA SER A 57 -2.70 -2.99 -2.67
C SER A 57 -1.99 -4.34 -2.78
N THR A 58 -0.66 -4.36 -2.58
CA THR A 58 0.12 -5.60 -2.45
C THR A 58 -0.26 -6.46 -1.23
N SER A 59 -0.95 -5.89 -0.24
CA SER A 59 -1.57 -6.65 0.87
C SER A 59 -2.84 -7.40 0.43
N GLY A 60 -3.49 -6.96 -0.65
CA GLY A 60 -4.63 -7.63 -1.28
C GLY A 60 -4.22 -8.39 -2.55
N ARG A 61 -5.00 -8.22 -3.63
CA ARG A 61 -4.74 -8.83 -4.94
C ARG A 61 -3.51 -8.24 -5.64
N GLY A 62 -3.19 -6.97 -5.38
CA GLY A 62 -1.97 -6.32 -5.88
C GLY A 62 -2.07 -5.81 -7.31
N ASP A 63 -3.21 -5.28 -7.73
CA ASP A 63 -3.39 -4.85 -9.12
C ASP A 63 -2.35 -3.80 -9.58
N LEU A 64 -1.90 -2.89 -8.71
CA LEU A 64 -0.85 -1.92 -9.07
C LEU A 64 0.49 -2.61 -9.32
N HIS A 65 0.83 -3.62 -8.52
CA HIS A 65 2.01 -4.45 -8.75
C HIS A 65 1.92 -5.21 -10.08
N ILE A 66 0.74 -5.74 -10.40
CA ILE A 66 0.43 -6.39 -11.69
C ILE A 66 0.64 -5.40 -12.84
N ILE A 67 0.04 -4.21 -12.78
CA ILE A 67 0.20 -3.15 -13.78
C ILE A 67 1.68 -2.82 -14.00
N LYS A 68 2.47 -2.68 -12.92
CA LYS A 68 3.91 -2.44 -13.01
C LYS A 68 4.66 -3.57 -13.72
N ARG A 69 4.37 -4.82 -13.35
CA ARG A 69 4.98 -6.02 -13.96
C ARG A 69 4.70 -6.16 -15.44
N LEU A 70 3.56 -5.65 -15.93
CA LEU A 70 3.24 -5.58 -17.36
C LEU A 70 4.10 -4.54 -18.12
N GLY A 71 4.94 -3.75 -17.43
CA GLY A 71 5.82 -2.76 -18.04
C GLY A 71 5.22 -1.36 -18.10
N ALA A 72 4.03 -1.15 -17.51
CA ALA A 72 3.41 0.15 -17.39
C ALA A 72 4.19 1.05 -16.42
N ASN A 73 4.15 2.36 -16.66
CA ASN A 73 4.66 3.39 -15.76
C ASN A 73 3.57 4.34 -15.28
N ALA A 74 2.30 4.13 -15.69
CA ALA A 74 1.18 4.91 -15.22
C ALA A 74 -0.12 4.08 -15.10
N VAL A 75 -1.05 4.58 -14.30
CA VAL A 75 -2.42 4.08 -14.16
C VAL A 75 -3.42 5.23 -14.37
N ARG A 76 -4.43 5.02 -15.20
CA ARG A 76 -5.52 5.97 -15.44
C ARG A 76 -6.78 5.52 -14.71
N LEU A 77 -7.47 6.44 -14.02
CA LEU A 77 -8.71 6.17 -13.29
C LEU A 77 -9.86 7.09 -13.75
N TYR A 78 -11.10 6.75 -13.37
CA TYR A 78 -12.32 7.38 -13.90
C TYR A 78 -13.17 8.09 -12.86
N GLY A 79 -13.36 7.47 -11.69
CA GLY A 79 -14.11 8.02 -10.57
C GLY A 79 -13.18 8.46 -9.46
N ASN A 80 -13.56 9.53 -8.78
CA ASN A 80 -13.05 9.92 -7.47
C ASN A 80 -14.23 10.47 -6.66
N ASP A 81 -14.38 9.97 -5.45
CA ASP A 81 -15.31 10.53 -4.49
C ASP A 81 -14.52 11.53 -3.65
N PRO A 82 -14.77 12.85 -3.80
CA PRO A 82 -13.94 13.87 -3.16
C PRO A 82 -13.94 13.81 -1.63
N ARG A 83 -14.78 12.99 -1.02
CA ARG A 83 -14.90 12.77 0.42
C ARG A 83 -13.91 11.72 0.94
N GLU A 84 -13.41 10.86 0.08
CA GLU A 84 -12.49 9.78 0.44
C GLU A 84 -11.05 10.26 0.45
N ASP A 85 -10.21 9.67 1.31
CA ASP A 85 -8.76 9.89 1.28
C ASP A 85 -8.12 9.00 0.22
N HIS A 86 -7.37 9.62 -0.67
CA HIS A 86 -6.71 8.96 -1.80
C HIS A 86 -5.20 8.76 -1.56
N THR A 87 -4.65 9.28 -0.46
CA THR A 87 -3.24 9.14 -0.09
C THR A 87 -2.77 7.67 -0.13
N PRO A 88 -3.52 6.69 0.41
CA PRO A 88 -3.04 5.31 0.48
C PRO A 88 -2.84 4.66 -0.90
N PHE A 89 -3.71 4.96 -1.87
CA PHE A 89 -3.56 4.51 -3.25
C PHE A 89 -2.36 5.18 -3.92
N LEU A 90 -2.20 6.49 -3.71
CA LEU A 90 -1.13 7.26 -4.32
C LEU A 90 0.24 6.86 -3.75
N ASP A 91 0.33 6.54 -2.45
CA ASP A 91 1.53 5.99 -1.82
C ASP A 91 1.90 4.62 -2.38
N GLU A 92 0.94 3.70 -2.53
CA GLU A 92 1.17 2.41 -3.18
C GLU A 92 1.65 2.61 -4.62
N ALA A 93 1.08 3.55 -5.37
CA ALA A 93 1.55 3.88 -6.71
C ALA A 93 3.02 4.36 -6.71
N VAL A 94 3.45 5.18 -5.74
CA VAL A 94 4.87 5.55 -5.58
C VAL A 94 5.74 4.31 -5.31
N VAL A 95 5.30 3.42 -4.40
CA VAL A 95 6.02 2.18 -4.07
C VAL A 95 6.20 1.30 -5.31
N GLN A 96 5.18 1.19 -6.16
CA GLN A 96 5.25 0.44 -7.42
C GLN A 96 5.97 1.21 -8.54
N GLY A 97 6.35 2.48 -8.33
CA GLY A 97 6.95 3.33 -9.35
C GLY A 97 6.01 3.57 -10.53
N LEU A 98 4.75 3.90 -10.22
CA LEU A 98 3.68 4.25 -11.15
C LEU A 98 3.27 5.71 -10.95
N GLN A 99 2.98 6.38 -12.05
CA GLN A 99 2.27 7.66 -12.09
C GLN A 99 0.75 7.44 -12.12
N VAL A 100 -0.02 8.39 -11.62
CA VAL A 100 -1.48 8.31 -11.53
C VAL A 100 -2.11 9.44 -12.33
N ILE A 101 -3.06 9.07 -13.19
CA ILE A 101 -3.86 9.98 -14.03
C ILE A 101 -5.33 9.82 -13.64
N PRO A 102 -5.79 10.47 -12.57
CA PRO A 102 -7.20 10.36 -12.17
C PRO A 102 -8.08 11.26 -13.05
N GLY A 103 -9.30 10.81 -13.31
CA GLY A 103 -10.34 11.62 -13.93
C GLY A 103 -11.34 12.13 -12.91
N MET A 104 -11.76 13.38 -13.06
CA MET A 104 -12.88 13.93 -12.30
C MET A 104 -14.13 13.09 -12.55
N SER A 105 -14.89 12.80 -11.49
CA SER A 105 -16.19 12.13 -11.62
C SER A 105 -17.13 12.86 -12.60
N ASP A 106 -18.01 12.12 -13.25
CA ASP A 106 -19.11 12.68 -14.05
C ASP A 106 -20.22 13.32 -13.18
N TYR A 107 -20.20 13.05 -11.87
CA TYR A 107 -21.19 13.53 -10.90
C TYR A 107 -21.45 15.05 -10.93
N PRO A 108 -20.44 15.94 -10.82
CA PRO A 108 -20.62 17.40 -10.84
C PRO A 108 -21.11 17.93 -12.19
N TYR A 109 -20.86 17.17 -13.26
CA TYR A 109 -21.27 17.55 -14.60
C TYR A 109 -22.72 17.22 -14.88
N THR A 110 -23.18 16.02 -14.50
CA THR A 110 -24.43 15.46 -15.02
C THR A 110 -25.41 14.96 -13.95
N GLN A 111 -24.98 14.70 -12.72
CA GLN A 111 -25.78 13.91 -11.76
C GLN A 111 -26.17 14.71 -10.51
N MET A 112 -25.29 15.60 -10.03
CA MET A 112 -25.55 16.34 -8.81
C MET A 112 -26.68 17.38 -8.99
N PRO A 113 -27.39 17.78 -7.91
CA PRO A 113 -28.28 18.93 -7.95
C PRO A 113 -27.50 20.19 -8.36
N LYS A 114 -28.07 21.00 -9.26
CA LYS A 114 -27.38 22.18 -9.84
C LYS A 114 -26.03 21.84 -10.49
N ASN A 115 -25.95 20.68 -11.15
CA ASN A 115 -24.78 20.28 -11.93
C ASN A 115 -24.50 21.26 -13.10
N CYS A 116 -23.36 21.04 -13.77
CA CYS A 116 -22.90 21.88 -14.86
C CYS A 116 -23.93 22.03 -16.01
N MET A 117 -24.65 20.96 -16.39
CA MET A 117 -25.66 21.04 -17.45
C MET A 117 -26.81 21.98 -17.11
N THR A 118 -27.12 22.17 -15.83
CA THR A 118 -28.19 23.08 -15.37
C THR A 118 -27.73 24.52 -15.15
N THR A 119 -26.43 24.79 -15.29
CA THR A 119 -25.81 26.11 -15.12
C THR A 119 -25.28 26.67 -16.44
N ASP A 120 -25.96 26.33 -17.55
CA ASP A 120 -25.59 26.73 -18.91
C ASP A 120 -24.13 26.40 -19.25
N PHE A 121 -23.69 25.23 -18.78
CA PHE A 121 -22.34 24.71 -18.99
C PHE A 121 -21.23 25.56 -18.36
N ASN A 122 -21.56 26.38 -17.35
CA ASN A 122 -20.57 27.01 -16.49
C ASN A 122 -20.31 26.12 -15.26
N CYS A 123 -19.29 25.28 -15.34
CA CYS A 123 -18.96 24.29 -14.32
C CYS A 123 -18.09 24.84 -13.18
N TYR A 124 -17.76 26.13 -13.17
CA TYR A 124 -16.74 26.72 -12.28
C TYR A 124 -16.97 26.37 -10.80
N SER A 125 -18.18 26.61 -10.29
CA SER A 125 -18.45 26.44 -8.86
C SER A 125 -18.47 24.97 -8.44
N GLN A 126 -19.08 24.10 -9.25
CA GLN A 126 -19.21 22.67 -8.93
C GLN A 126 -17.84 22.00 -8.93
N ILE A 127 -17.01 22.30 -9.94
CA ILE A 127 -15.69 21.70 -10.08
C ILE A 127 -14.69 22.28 -9.08
N LYS A 128 -14.73 23.59 -8.79
CA LYS A 128 -13.88 24.20 -7.76
C LYS A 128 -14.06 23.50 -6.41
N GLU A 129 -15.30 23.35 -5.95
CA GLU A 129 -15.56 22.75 -4.63
C GLU A 129 -15.16 21.27 -4.58
N GLN A 130 -15.46 20.51 -5.64
CA GLN A 130 -15.06 19.11 -5.70
C GLN A 130 -13.54 18.95 -5.74
N TYR A 131 -12.85 19.70 -6.60
CA TYR A 131 -11.40 19.60 -6.74
C TYR A 131 -10.67 20.07 -5.48
N LYS A 132 -11.17 21.13 -4.83
CA LYS A 132 -10.68 21.57 -3.53
C LYS A 132 -10.74 20.46 -2.49
N SER A 133 -11.86 19.75 -2.41
CA SER A 133 -12.01 18.61 -1.49
C SER A 133 -11.04 17.47 -1.83
N MET A 134 -10.80 17.19 -3.11
CA MET A 134 -9.79 16.20 -3.52
C MET A 134 -8.37 16.61 -3.13
N LEU A 135 -8.01 17.90 -3.29
CA LEU A 135 -6.73 18.45 -2.83
C LEU A 135 -6.55 18.25 -1.32
N GLN A 136 -7.61 18.45 -0.55
CA GLN A 136 -7.61 18.27 0.90
C GLN A 136 -7.57 16.79 1.33
N ASN A 137 -8.13 15.89 0.52
CA ASN A 137 -8.26 14.47 0.82
C ASN A 137 -7.31 13.60 -0.03
N GLY A 138 -6.03 14.00 -0.02
CA GLY A 138 -4.91 13.17 -0.45
C GLY A 138 -4.23 13.57 -1.77
N PHE A 139 -4.84 14.44 -2.59
CA PHE A 139 -4.17 14.88 -3.83
C PHE A 139 -3.04 15.87 -3.55
N ALA A 140 -3.10 16.59 -2.43
CA ALA A 140 -2.05 17.49 -2.00
C ALA A 140 -1.77 17.35 -0.49
N LYS A 141 -0.51 17.58 -0.12
CA LYS A 141 -0.05 17.63 1.26
C LYS A 141 1.03 18.70 1.38
N ASP A 142 0.99 19.48 2.46
CA ASP A 142 1.96 20.53 2.74
C ASP A 142 2.18 21.53 1.59
N GLY A 143 1.09 21.89 0.89
CA GLY A 143 1.12 22.84 -0.24
C GLY A 143 1.75 22.29 -1.53
N ALA A 144 1.95 20.97 -1.62
CA ALA A 144 2.45 20.29 -2.81
C ALA A 144 1.50 19.17 -3.25
N TYR A 145 1.37 18.95 -4.56
CA TYR A 145 0.71 17.74 -5.06
C TYR A 145 1.45 16.47 -4.63
N HIS A 146 0.69 15.39 -4.43
CA HIS A 146 1.24 14.06 -4.19
C HIS A 146 2.16 13.64 -5.35
N GLY A 147 3.33 13.08 -5.04
CA GLY A 147 4.38 12.80 -6.04
C GLY A 147 4.01 11.77 -7.11
N ALA A 148 2.96 10.97 -6.88
CA ALA A 148 2.42 10.02 -7.86
C ALA A 148 1.55 10.70 -8.93
N LEU A 149 0.93 11.84 -8.64
CA LEU A 149 -0.01 12.48 -9.57
C LEU A 149 0.75 13.08 -10.76
N LYS A 150 0.26 12.77 -11.97
CA LYS A 150 0.87 13.23 -13.22
C LYS A 150 0.03 14.25 -13.96
N THR A 151 -1.23 13.90 -14.19
CA THR A 151 -2.19 14.69 -14.98
C THR A 151 -3.60 14.45 -14.43
N ILE A 152 -4.44 15.48 -14.33
CA ILE A 152 -5.87 15.30 -14.06
C ILE A 152 -6.67 15.34 -15.36
N ILE A 153 -7.53 14.35 -15.57
CA ILE A 153 -8.55 14.40 -16.62
C ILE A 153 -9.73 15.21 -16.06
N VAL A 154 -9.85 16.46 -16.51
CA VAL A 154 -10.92 17.38 -16.12
C VAL A 154 -12.28 16.80 -16.47
N ILE A 155 -12.38 16.16 -17.63
CA ILE A 155 -13.56 15.43 -18.08
C ILE A 155 -13.19 14.42 -19.17
N ASN A 156 -13.84 13.25 -19.12
CA ASN A 156 -13.73 12.22 -20.16
C ASN A 156 -14.89 12.32 -21.15
N GLU A 157 -14.56 12.35 -22.44
CA GLU A 157 -15.45 12.44 -23.60
C GLU A 157 -16.51 13.54 -23.47
N PRO A 158 -16.11 14.79 -23.20
CA PRO A 158 -17.04 15.91 -23.08
C PRO A 158 -17.89 16.07 -24.35
N ASP A 159 -17.32 15.77 -25.51
CA ASP A 159 -17.99 15.79 -26.81
C ASP A 159 -19.04 14.67 -26.97
N LEU A 160 -19.14 13.70 -26.07
CA LEU A 160 -20.23 12.74 -26.03
C LEU A 160 -21.23 13.01 -24.88
N LYS A 161 -20.79 13.72 -23.83
CA LYS A 161 -21.57 13.87 -22.58
C LYS A 161 -22.21 15.24 -22.39
N ILE A 162 -21.57 16.31 -22.84
CA ILE A 162 -21.98 17.68 -22.50
C ILE A 162 -22.05 18.52 -23.77
N PRO A 163 -23.20 19.12 -24.10
CA PRO A 163 -24.39 18.48 -24.68
C PRO A 163 -24.16 17.68 -25.99
N GLY A 164 -22.90 17.36 -26.32
CA GLY A 164 -22.50 16.49 -27.43
C GLY A 164 -21.73 17.22 -28.52
N ILE A 165 -21.17 16.44 -29.45
CA ILE A 165 -20.18 16.86 -30.46
C ILE A 165 -20.68 17.93 -31.43
N SER A 166 -22.01 18.08 -31.53
CA SER A 166 -22.66 19.10 -32.36
C SER A 166 -22.64 20.51 -31.75
N LYS A 167 -22.17 20.65 -30.52
CA LYS A 167 -22.24 21.86 -29.70
C LYS A 167 -20.89 22.20 -29.07
N PRO A 168 -19.88 22.55 -29.89
CA PRO A 168 -18.51 22.79 -29.42
C PRO A 168 -18.38 23.96 -28.45
N THR A 169 -19.16 25.02 -28.65
CA THR A 169 -19.17 26.18 -27.74
C THR A 169 -19.51 25.76 -26.31
N GLU A 170 -20.53 24.92 -26.14
CA GLU A 170 -21.02 24.49 -24.84
C GLU A 170 -20.06 23.54 -24.12
N PHE A 171 -19.50 22.52 -24.81
CA PHE A 171 -18.51 21.66 -24.16
C PHE A 171 -17.21 22.40 -23.87
N CYS A 172 -16.80 23.34 -24.72
CA CYS A 172 -15.63 24.17 -24.45
C CYS A 172 -15.87 25.05 -23.23
N ARG A 173 -17.04 25.70 -23.11
CA ARG A 173 -17.43 26.48 -21.93
C ARG A 173 -17.35 25.63 -20.64
N ALA A 174 -17.85 24.40 -20.69
CA ALA A 174 -17.78 23.48 -19.56
C ALA A 174 -16.33 23.21 -19.13
N ILE A 175 -15.44 22.92 -20.07
CA ILE A 175 -14.03 22.60 -19.79
C ILE A 175 -13.28 23.84 -19.28
N VAL A 176 -13.40 24.99 -19.95
CA VAL A 176 -12.65 26.20 -19.56
C VAL A 176 -13.07 26.70 -18.18
N SER A 177 -14.38 26.69 -17.88
CA SER A 177 -14.90 27.09 -16.57
C SER A 177 -14.51 26.11 -15.46
N ALA A 178 -14.49 24.80 -15.76
CA ALA A 178 -14.00 23.77 -14.84
C ALA A 178 -12.52 23.99 -14.48
N ILE A 179 -11.65 24.18 -15.48
CA ILE A 179 -10.21 24.43 -15.24
C ILE A 179 -10.01 25.71 -14.44
N ASP A 180 -10.73 26.78 -14.76
CA ASP A 180 -10.65 28.04 -14.01
C ASP A 180 -11.01 27.84 -12.53
N GLY A 181 -12.04 27.03 -12.25
CA GLY A 181 -12.40 26.62 -10.90
C GLY A 181 -11.32 25.79 -10.21
N MET A 182 -10.69 24.85 -10.93
CA MET A 182 -9.59 24.03 -10.38
C MET A 182 -8.38 24.87 -9.99
N ILE A 183 -8.01 25.88 -10.78
CA ILE A 183 -6.91 26.80 -10.44
C ILE A 183 -7.22 27.60 -9.18
N ASP A 184 -8.46 28.08 -9.02
CA ASP A 184 -8.82 28.80 -7.79
C ASP A 184 -8.89 27.87 -6.58
N ALA A 185 -9.27 26.60 -6.75
CA ALA A 185 -9.14 25.59 -5.70
C ALA A 185 -7.68 25.40 -5.25
N GLU A 186 -6.71 25.32 -6.19
CA GLU A 186 -5.28 25.26 -5.85
C GLU A 186 -4.83 26.45 -5.00
N LYS A 187 -5.29 27.67 -5.33
CA LYS A 187 -4.98 28.88 -4.55
C LYS A 187 -5.60 28.83 -3.17
N GLU A 188 -6.84 28.37 -3.05
CA GLU A 188 -7.56 28.30 -1.78
C GLU A 188 -6.96 27.26 -0.82
N THR A 189 -6.32 26.21 -1.33
CA THR A 189 -5.63 25.19 -0.53
C THR A 189 -4.12 25.42 -0.40
N ASP A 190 -3.59 26.53 -0.91
CA ASP A 190 -2.16 26.85 -0.94
C ASP A 190 -1.28 25.81 -1.68
N THR A 191 -1.84 25.12 -2.67
CA THR A 191 -1.12 24.11 -3.47
C THR A 191 -0.28 24.79 -4.55
N LYS A 192 1.02 24.97 -4.29
CA LYS A 192 1.94 25.77 -5.11
C LYS A 192 3.10 24.99 -5.72
N SER A 193 3.39 23.80 -5.19
CA SER A 193 4.54 22.99 -5.60
C SER A 193 4.11 21.71 -6.29
N ASN A 194 4.98 21.17 -7.16
CA ASN A 194 4.71 19.97 -7.96
C ASN A 194 3.42 20.08 -8.79
N LEU A 195 3.13 21.28 -9.32
CA LEU A 195 1.95 21.52 -10.13
C LEU A 195 1.86 20.52 -11.28
N ILE A 196 0.69 19.87 -11.38
CA ILE A 196 0.42 18.84 -12.39
C ILE A 196 -0.24 19.44 -13.64
N ASN A 197 -0.27 18.64 -14.72
CA ASN A 197 -0.96 19.00 -15.95
C ASN A 197 -2.47 18.73 -15.84
N PHE A 198 -3.25 19.43 -16.65
CA PHE A 198 -4.65 19.13 -16.93
C PHE A 198 -4.80 18.52 -18.32
N THR A 199 -5.89 17.78 -18.52
CA THR A 199 -6.35 17.35 -19.84
C THR A 199 -7.87 17.29 -19.90
N ALA A 200 -8.44 17.37 -21.10
CA ALA A 200 -9.77 16.90 -21.42
C ALA A 200 -9.63 15.80 -22.48
N THR A 201 -10.14 14.60 -22.18
CA THR A 201 -9.97 13.44 -23.07
C THR A 201 -11.14 13.37 -24.04
N PHE A 202 -10.95 13.76 -25.29
CA PHE A 202 -12.01 13.74 -26.31
C PHE A 202 -12.25 12.34 -26.89
N SER A 203 -13.42 12.09 -27.46
CA SER A 203 -13.63 10.91 -28.29
C SER A 203 -12.85 11.01 -29.62
N PHE A 204 -12.59 9.89 -30.30
CA PHE A 204 -12.12 9.89 -31.71
C PHE A 204 -13.24 10.19 -32.72
N GLY A 205 -14.31 10.87 -32.30
CA GLY A 205 -15.41 11.30 -33.17
C GLY A 205 -15.00 12.46 -34.09
N GLN A 206 -15.62 12.53 -35.27
CA GLN A 206 -15.49 13.68 -36.18
C GLN A 206 -16.43 14.81 -35.74
N CYS A 207 -15.88 16.00 -35.50
CA CYS A 207 -16.66 17.17 -35.18
C CYS A 207 -16.89 18.04 -36.42
N THR A 208 -18.01 17.84 -37.12
CA THR A 208 -18.36 18.66 -38.29
C THR A 208 -18.83 20.08 -37.94
N ALA A 209 -19.18 20.31 -36.67
CA ALA A 209 -19.53 21.63 -36.14
C ALA A 209 -18.30 22.46 -35.72
N CYS A 210 -17.14 21.83 -35.57
CA CYS A 210 -15.89 22.49 -35.21
C CYS A 210 -15.31 23.20 -36.45
N LYS A 211 -14.87 24.44 -36.28
CA LYS A 211 -14.40 25.31 -37.37
C LYS A 211 -13.00 24.94 -37.85
N GLY A 212 -12.16 24.38 -36.97
CA GLY A 212 -10.74 24.13 -37.26
C GLY A 212 -10.47 22.90 -38.13
N SER A 213 -11.15 21.79 -37.87
CA SER A 213 -10.98 20.54 -38.60
C SER A 213 -12.15 19.60 -38.36
N SER A 214 -12.48 18.77 -39.36
CA SER A 214 -13.42 17.65 -39.21
C SER A 214 -12.72 16.33 -38.92
N LYS A 215 -11.39 16.31 -38.81
CA LYS A 215 -10.64 15.10 -38.48
C LYS A 215 -10.97 14.65 -37.04
N PRO A 216 -11.01 13.33 -36.78
CA PRO A 216 -11.25 12.77 -35.45
C PRO A 216 -10.46 13.46 -34.35
N ALA A 217 -11.12 13.85 -33.26
CA ALA A 217 -10.57 14.57 -32.08
C ALA A 217 -9.93 15.96 -32.33
N LEU A 218 -9.34 16.19 -33.51
CA LEU A 218 -8.55 17.38 -33.83
C LEU A 218 -9.39 18.67 -33.79
N GLY A 219 -10.60 18.61 -34.36
CA GLY A 219 -11.54 19.74 -34.35
C GLY A 219 -11.88 20.17 -32.91
N GLN A 220 -12.19 19.19 -32.05
CA GLN A 220 -12.53 19.43 -30.65
C GLN A 220 -11.37 20.08 -29.89
N MET A 221 -10.14 19.59 -30.08
CA MET A 221 -8.93 20.15 -29.44
C MET A 221 -8.62 21.57 -29.92
N MET A 222 -8.86 21.87 -31.20
CA MET A 222 -8.68 23.22 -31.75
C MET A 222 -9.69 24.21 -31.16
N GLU A 223 -10.96 23.81 -31.04
CA GLU A 223 -11.98 24.63 -30.37
C GLU A 223 -11.63 24.86 -28.90
N LEU A 224 -11.18 23.82 -28.18
CA LEU A 224 -10.77 23.97 -26.79
C LEU A 224 -9.57 24.91 -26.63
N ARG A 225 -8.54 24.79 -27.49
CA ARG A 225 -7.41 25.73 -27.47
C ARG A 225 -7.89 27.16 -27.67
N SER A 226 -8.75 27.40 -28.66
CA SER A 226 -9.30 28.74 -28.92
C SER A 226 -10.08 29.26 -27.71
N ALA A 227 -10.89 28.42 -27.07
CA ALA A 227 -11.65 28.79 -25.88
C ALA A 227 -10.76 29.05 -24.65
N MET A 228 -9.66 28.30 -24.48
CA MET A 228 -8.68 28.56 -23.41
C MET A 228 -7.92 29.87 -23.66
N GLU A 229 -7.64 30.21 -24.91
CA GLU A 229 -6.97 31.46 -25.28
C GLU A 229 -7.90 32.69 -25.21
N LYS A 230 -9.19 32.50 -25.50
CA LYS A 230 -10.24 33.54 -25.51
C LYS A 230 -11.55 33.01 -24.92
N PRO A 231 -11.67 32.90 -23.60
CA PRO A 231 -12.85 32.33 -22.97
C PRO A 231 -14.14 33.10 -23.27
N GLU A 232 -14.05 34.38 -23.58
CA GLU A 232 -15.17 35.23 -23.97
C GLU A 232 -15.85 34.78 -25.28
N ASP A 233 -15.12 34.12 -26.20
CA ASP A 233 -15.66 33.60 -27.46
C ASP A 233 -16.67 32.46 -27.23
N VAL A 234 -16.58 31.79 -26.08
CA VAL A 234 -17.57 30.79 -25.63
C VAL A 234 -18.51 31.35 -24.56
N GLY A 235 -18.48 32.66 -24.29
CA GLY A 235 -19.34 33.32 -23.31
C GLY A 235 -18.95 33.04 -21.86
N TYR A 236 -17.64 32.85 -21.59
CA TYR A 236 -17.11 32.70 -20.24
C TYR A 236 -16.15 33.85 -19.89
N GLU A 237 -16.27 34.39 -18.67
CA GLU A 237 -15.34 35.39 -18.14
C GLU A 237 -14.42 34.70 -17.13
N ALA A 238 -13.14 34.51 -17.50
CA ALA A 238 -12.20 33.75 -16.69
C ALA A 238 -11.59 34.57 -15.56
N ASN A 239 -11.44 33.94 -14.39
CA ASN A 239 -10.73 34.50 -13.23
C ASN A 239 -9.21 34.34 -13.34
N ASN A 240 -8.77 33.39 -14.18
CA ASN A 240 -7.36 33.04 -14.38
C ASN A 240 -6.91 33.21 -15.83
N ASN A 241 -5.59 33.28 -16.03
CA ASN A 241 -4.99 33.29 -17.37
C ASN A 241 -4.98 31.87 -17.96
N LEU A 242 -6.11 31.45 -18.53
CA LEU A 242 -6.28 30.12 -19.11
C LEU A 242 -5.40 29.87 -20.34
N ALA A 243 -5.03 30.92 -21.08
CA ALA A 243 -4.10 30.81 -22.20
C ALA A 243 -2.71 30.34 -21.73
N GLU A 244 -2.25 30.85 -20.58
CA GLU A 244 -0.98 30.42 -19.98
C GLU A 244 -1.07 28.99 -19.43
N VAL A 245 -2.19 28.64 -18.78
CA VAL A 245 -2.44 27.27 -18.30
C VAL A 245 -2.40 26.28 -19.47
N TYR A 246 -3.02 26.61 -20.61
CA TYR A 246 -3.00 25.74 -21.80
C TYR A 246 -1.58 25.52 -22.33
N LYS A 247 -0.75 26.56 -22.31
CA LYS A 247 0.63 26.49 -22.84
C LYS A 247 1.59 25.75 -21.92
N THR A 248 1.41 25.87 -20.60
CA THR A 248 2.42 25.43 -19.61
C THR A 248 2.01 24.22 -18.80
N ARG A 249 0.71 23.95 -18.66
CA ARG A 249 0.15 22.94 -17.76
C ARG A 249 -0.99 22.14 -18.40
N PHE A 250 -0.96 21.97 -19.72
CA PHE A 250 -1.97 21.19 -20.43
C PHE A 250 -1.34 20.16 -21.35
N THR A 251 -1.97 19.00 -21.43
CA THR A 251 -1.61 17.94 -22.37
C THR A 251 -2.91 17.51 -23.01
N ASN A 252 -3.03 17.55 -24.34
CA ASN A 252 -4.25 17.09 -24.99
C ASN A 252 -4.40 15.57 -24.84
N SER A 253 -5.62 15.06 -24.85
CA SER A 253 -5.84 13.61 -24.95
C SER A 253 -7.10 13.24 -25.71
N PHE A 254 -7.11 12.01 -26.21
CA PHE A 254 -8.28 11.41 -26.85
C PHE A 254 -8.37 9.91 -26.57
N ASN A 255 -9.57 9.36 -26.67
CA ASN A 255 -9.87 7.93 -26.62
C ASN A 255 -10.04 7.38 -28.04
N THR A 256 -9.54 6.20 -28.34
CA THR A 256 -9.76 5.55 -29.64
C THR A 256 -9.70 4.03 -29.57
N ALA A 257 -10.54 3.38 -30.40
CA ALA A 257 -10.48 1.95 -30.68
C ALA A 257 -9.92 1.66 -32.09
N ASN A 258 -9.43 2.70 -32.79
CA ASN A 258 -8.78 2.53 -34.09
C ASN A 258 -7.38 1.90 -33.90
N PRO A 259 -6.95 1.06 -34.85
CA PRO A 259 -5.61 0.47 -34.82
C PRO A 259 -4.52 1.53 -35.05
N ALA A 260 -3.29 1.21 -34.67
CA ALA A 260 -2.14 2.12 -34.67
C ALA A 260 -1.85 2.75 -36.05
N ASN A 261 -2.09 1.99 -37.13
CA ASN A 261 -1.86 2.44 -38.50
C ASN A 261 -2.77 3.60 -38.93
N ASP A 262 -3.89 3.81 -38.25
CA ASP A 262 -4.81 4.92 -38.50
C ASP A 262 -4.35 6.23 -37.84
N MET A 263 -3.50 6.15 -36.80
CA MET A 263 -3.15 7.29 -35.94
C MET A 263 -2.51 8.44 -36.73
N LYS A 264 -1.52 8.12 -37.57
CA LYS A 264 -0.81 9.13 -38.38
C LYS A 264 -1.71 9.84 -39.41
N PRO A 265 -2.34 9.12 -40.35
CA PRO A 265 -3.11 9.78 -41.41
C PRO A 265 -4.40 10.46 -40.93
N LEU A 266 -5.03 9.95 -39.86
CA LEU A 266 -6.31 10.50 -39.39
C LEU A 266 -6.16 11.63 -38.37
N PHE A 267 -5.04 11.69 -37.64
CA PHE A 267 -4.88 12.64 -36.54
C PHE A 267 -3.48 13.24 -36.45
N LEU A 268 -2.44 12.41 -36.24
CA LEU A 268 -1.17 12.88 -35.69
C LEU A 268 -0.40 13.81 -36.65
N ASN A 269 -0.42 13.54 -37.96
CA ASN A 269 0.27 14.40 -38.93
C ASN A 269 -0.27 15.84 -38.90
N ASP A 270 -1.59 15.99 -38.79
CA ASP A 270 -2.22 17.31 -38.72
C ASP A 270 -2.10 17.92 -37.33
N TYR A 271 -2.12 17.10 -36.27
CA TYR A 271 -1.88 17.58 -34.92
C TYR A 271 -0.49 18.21 -34.81
N GLU A 272 0.57 17.52 -35.24
CA GLU A 272 1.94 18.02 -35.24
C GLU A 272 2.12 19.28 -36.11
N ALA A 273 1.34 19.42 -37.17
CA ALA A 273 1.36 20.62 -38.02
C ALA A 273 0.64 21.83 -37.40
N ASN A 274 -0.25 21.62 -36.42
CA ASN A 274 -1.14 22.67 -35.90
C ASN A 274 -0.92 23.01 -34.42
N PHE A 275 -0.24 22.16 -33.66
CA PHE A 275 0.01 22.35 -32.24
C PHE A 275 1.52 22.51 -31.99
N ASP A 276 1.95 23.77 -31.82
CA ASP A 276 3.32 24.21 -31.57
C ASP A 276 3.87 23.65 -30.24
N SER A 277 4.18 22.35 -30.20
CA SER A 277 4.72 21.57 -29.07
C SER A 277 3.76 21.15 -27.94
N THR A 278 2.46 21.42 -28.03
CA THR A 278 1.51 20.91 -27.03
C THR A 278 1.47 19.37 -27.06
N PRO A 279 1.86 18.68 -25.99
CA PRO A 279 1.90 17.22 -26.00
C PRO A 279 0.49 16.63 -26.08
N VAL A 280 0.40 15.41 -26.62
CA VAL A 280 -0.85 14.63 -26.67
C VAL A 280 -0.60 13.20 -26.22
N PHE A 281 -1.56 12.59 -25.53
CA PHE A 281 -1.55 11.15 -25.27
C PHE A 281 -2.89 10.50 -25.61
N ILE A 282 -2.87 9.21 -25.88
CA ILE A 282 -4.11 8.45 -26.07
C ILE A 282 -4.57 7.96 -24.69
N GLY A 283 -5.70 8.47 -24.22
CA GLY A 283 -6.21 8.17 -22.89
C GLY A 283 -6.79 6.77 -22.77
N GLU A 284 -7.46 6.27 -23.80
CA GLU A 284 -7.96 4.90 -23.90
C GLU A 284 -7.58 4.38 -25.27
N TYR A 285 -6.72 3.36 -25.28
CA TYR A 285 -6.22 2.75 -26.50
C TYR A 285 -6.39 1.24 -26.43
N HIS A 286 -7.25 0.68 -27.27
CA HIS A 286 -7.31 -0.76 -27.54
C HIS A 286 -8.24 -1.02 -28.73
N SER A 287 -7.69 -1.60 -29.80
CA SER A 287 -8.49 -2.04 -30.93
C SER A 287 -8.82 -3.53 -30.84
N THR A 288 -10.09 -3.88 -30.61
CA THR A 288 -10.56 -5.28 -30.56
C THR A 288 -10.66 -5.93 -31.96
N HIS A 289 -10.26 -5.21 -33.00
CA HIS A 289 -10.38 -5.63 -34.41
C HIS A 289 -9.06 -6.14 -35.00
N VAL A 290 -7.93 -5.93 -34.32
CA VAL A 290 -6.58 -6.37 -34.73
C VAL A 290 -5.89 -7.12 -33.59
N SER A 291 -4.77 -7.80 -33.89
CA SER A 291 -3.95 -8.45 -32.87
C SER A 291 -3.36 -7.39 -31.92
N THR A 292 -3.62 -7.54 -30.63
CA THR A 292 -3.12 -6.67 -29.55
C THR A 292 -1.61 -6.60 -29.61
N LYS A 293 -0.93 -7.74 -29.79
CA LYS A 293 0.53 -7.86 -29.82
C LYS A 293 1.15 -6.97 -30.89
N LYS A 294 0.58 -6.97 -32.09
CA LYS A 294 1.05 -6.13 -33.19
C LYS A 294 0.69 -4.67 -32.94
N ASP A 295 -0.55 -4.41 -32.55
CA ASP A 295 -1.11 -3.07 -32.46
C ASP A 295 -0.44 -2.24 -31.35
N ILE A 296 -0.18 -2.85 -30.18
CA ILE A 296 0.52 -2.18 -29.09
C ILE A 296 1.98 -1.85 -29.43
N HIS A 297 2.67 -2.75 -30.14
CA HIS A 297 4.02 -2.51 -30.62
C HIS A 297 4.04 -1.33 -31.58
N ASP A 298 3.11 -1.30 -32.53
CA ASP A 298 3.04 -0.26 -33.55
C ASP A 298 2.68 1.10 -32.95
N VAL A 299 1.75 1.20 -31.99
CA VAL A 299 1.40 2.50 -31.38
C VAL A 299 2.54 3.05 -30.52
N ILE A 300 3.28 2.17 -29.83
CA ILE A 300 4.47 2.58 -29.08
C ILE A 300 5.56 3.06 -30.04
N GLU A 301 5.75 2.41 -31.19
CA GLU A 301 6.68 2.88 -32.22
C GLU A 301 6.24 4.21 -32.83
N VAL A 302 4.93 4.44 -33.02
CA VAL A 302 4.39 5.74 -33.44
C VAL A 302 4.72 6.81 -32.39
N ALA A 303 4.55 6.53 -31.10
CA ALA A 303 4.88 7.45 -30.01
C ALA A 303 6.38 7.72 -29.88
N LYS A 304 7.24 6.69 -30.05
CA LYS A 304 8.72 6.82 -30.08
C LYS A 304 9.17 7.80 -31.17
N ASN A 305 8.51 7.78 -32.32
CA ASN A 305 8.86 8.58 -33.50
C ASN A 305 8.09 9.90 -33.62
N SER A 306 7.30 10.28 -32.61
CA SER A 306 6.51 11.52 -32.61
C SER A 306 7.02 12.48 -31.56
N ASP A 307 7.13 13.75 -31.95
CA ASP A 307 7.47 14.82 -31.01
C ASP A 307 6.28 15.13 -30.09
N ALA A 308 5.06 15.07 -30.64
CA ALA A 308 3.83 15.41 -29.93
C ALA A 308 3.23 14.26 -29.11
N LEU A 309 3.17 13.04 -29.65
CA LEU A 309 2.56 11.90 -28.98
C LEU A 309 3.49 11.41 -27.86
N VAL A 310 3.08 11.59 -26.60
CA VAL A 310 3.89 11.22 -25.43
C VAL A 310 3.66 9.79 -24.95
N GLY A 311 2.60 9.13 -25.44
CA GLY A 311 2.32 7.72 -25.17
C GLY A 311 0.83 7.40 -25.15
N VAL A 312 0.48 6.28 -24.53
CA VAL A 312 -0.89 5.72 -24.52
C VAL A 312 -1.25 5.15 -23.15
N SER A 313 -2.55 5.03 -22.87
CA SER A 313 -3.10 4.22 -21.78
C SER A 313 -3.99 3.11 -22.33
N PHE A 314 -3.59 1.86 -22.11
CA PHE A 314 -4.26 0.69 -22.65
C PHE A 314 -5.63 0.47 -21.98
N PHE A 315 -6.69 0.25 -22.78
CA PHE A 315 -8.06 0.07 -22.30
C PHE A 315 -8.56 -1.39 -22.45
N GLU A 316 -8.73 -2.19 -21.40
CA GLU A 316 -8.58 -1.86 -19.98
C GLU A 316 -8.08 -3.05 -19.15
N PHE A 317 -7.75 -2.78 -17.88
CA PHE A 317 -7.22 -3.77 -16.95
C PHE A 317 -8.11 -5.00 -16.79
N GLN A 318 -9.43 -4.81 -16.65
CA GLN A 318 -10.33 -5.90 -16.28
C GLN A 318 -11.63 -5.84 -17.09
N VAL A 319 -12.14 -6.99 -17.52
CA VAL A 319 -13.43 -7.12 -18.21
C VAL A 319 -14.55 -6.51 -17.38
N ARG A 320 -15.35 -5.63 -17.99
CA ARG A 320 -16.47 -4.92 -17.36
C ARG A 320 -17.77 -5.70 -17.44
N TYR A 321 -17.83 -6.80 -16.71
CA TYR A 321 -19.05 -7.61 -16.64
C TYR A 321 -20.25 -6.84 -16.08
N ASP A 322 -20.01 -5.85 -15.22
CA ASP A 322 -21.03 -4.96 -14.64
C ASP A 322 -21.80 -4.17 -15.71
N LYS A 323 -21.11 -3.75 -16.77
CA LYS A 323 -21.70 -3.05 -17.92
C LYS A 323 -22.31 -4.01 -18.94
N GLY A 324 -21.69 -5.17 -19.15
CA GLY A 324 -22.10 -6.14 -20.17
C GLY A 324 -21.91 -5.63 -21.61
N GLY A 325 -22.51 -6.32 -22.59
CA GLY A 325 -22.45 -5.91 -24.00
C GLY A 325 -21.03 -5.88 -24.57
N THR A 326 -20.75 -4.91 -25.42
CA THR A 326 -19.45 -4.73 -26.10
C THR A 326 -18.32 -4.31 -25.15
N GLU A 327 -18.64 -3.79 -23.95
CA GLU A 327 -17.63 -3.42 -22.95
C GLU A 327 -16.86 -4.65 -22.43
N MET A 328 -17.43 -5.85 -22.60
CA MET A 328 -16.78 -7.09 -22.19
C MET A 328 -15.61 -7.49 -23.08
N ASP A 329 -15.44 -6.85 -24.24
CA ASP A 329 -14.42 -7.21 -25.24
C ASP A 329 -13.05 -6.54 -24.97
N PHE A 330 -12.97 -5.56 -24.06
CA PHE A 330 -11.77 -4.72 -23.88
C PHE A 330 -10.82 -5.17 -22.77
N GLY A 331 -11.30 -5.93 -21.79
CA GLY A 331 -10.52 -6.26 -20.59
C GLY A 331 -9.39 -7.26 -20.84
N MET A 332 -8.18 -6.96 -20.39
CA MET A 332 -7.04 -7.90 -20.48
C MET A 332 -7.12 -9.03 -19.44
N PHE A 333 -7.81 -8.80 -18.32
CA PHE A 333 -8.07 -9.80 -17.29
C PHE A 333 -9.57 -10.04 -17.08
N GLY A 334 -9.96 -11.31 -17.01
CA GLY A 334 -11.26 -11.75 -16.51
C GLY A 334 -11.21 -12.09 -15.03
N LEU A 335 -12.39 -12.29 -14.43
CA LEU A 335 -12.50 -12.72 -13.03
C LEU A 335 -12.50 -14.25 -12.96
N GLY A 336 -11.56 -14.80 -12.19
CA GLY A 336 -11.48 -16.23 -11.91
C GLY A 336 -12.54 -16.72 -10.93
N GLN A 337 -12.48 -18.00 -10.55
CA GLN A 337 -13.50 -18.62 -9.69
C GLN A 337 -13.23 -18.48 -8.18
N ILE A 338 -12.06 -17.99 -7.81
CA ILE A 338 -11.59 -17.93 -6.42
C ILE A 338 -11.71 -16.49 -5.92
N SER A 339 -12.42 -16.29 -4.81
CA SER A 339 -12.37 -15.03 -4.04
C SER A 339 -11.08 -15.05 -3.21
N LEU A 340 -10.24 -14.03 -3.36
CA LEU A 340 -8.97 -13.88 -2.64
C LEU A 340 -9.15 -13.14 -1.32
N ALA A 341 -10.14 -12.26 -1.25
CA ALA A 341 -10.51 -11.44 -0.10
C ALA A 341 -11.95 -10.93 -0.29
N GLU A 342 -12.53 -10.33 0.74
CA GLU A 342 -13.74 -9.51 0.63
C GLU A 342 -13.35 -8.04 0.79
N MET A 343 -14.14 -7.14 0.21
CA MET A 343 -13.99 -5.70 0.36
C MET A 343 -15.34 -5.05 0.66
N ASN A 344 -15.39 -4.19 1.66
CA ASN A 344 -16.54 -3.34 1.92
C ASN A 344 -16.45 -2.10 1.04
N PHE A 345 -17.12 -2.14 -0.11
CA PHE A 345 -17.10 -1.05 -1.07
C PHE A 345 -18.32 -0.15 -0.86
N PHE A 346 -18.12 0.96 -0.12
CA PHE A 346 -19.17 1.95 0.20
C PHE A 346 -20.42 1.33 0.83
N GLY A 347 -20.22 0.46 1.84
CA GLY A 347 -21.29 -0.17 2.61
C GLY A 347 -21.86 -1.45 1.98
N VAL A 348 -21.26 -1.93 0.88
CA VAL A 348 -21.66 -3.17 0.22
C VAL A 348 -20.46 -4.09 0.12
N GLU A 349 -20.58 -5.30 0.68
CA GLU A 349 -19.54 -6.32 0.59
C GLU A 349 -19.44 -6.91 -0.82
N PHE A 350 -18.21 -6.98 -1.33
CA PHE A 350 -17.89 -7.61 -2.61
C PHE A 350 -16.69 -8.55 -2.51
N PRO A 351 -16.73 -9.68 -3.23
CA PRO A 351 -15.57 -10.54 -3.37
C PRO A 351 -14.50 -9.90 -4.27
N VAL A 352 -13.25 -10.01 -3.84
CA VAL A 352 -12.06 -9.71 -4.63
C VAL A 352 -11.63 -10.98 -5.36
N TRP A 353 -12.13 -11.17 -6.57
CA TRP A 353 -11.77 -12.36 -7.35
C TRP A 353 -10.31 -12.32 -7.80
N CYS A 354 -9.72 -13.50 -7.93
CA CYS A 354 -8.48 -13.65 -8.67
C CYS A 354 -8.63 -13.30 -10.15
N LEU A 355 -7.52 -13.01 -10.83
CA LEU A 355 -7.52 -12.65 -12.24
C LEU A 355 -7.20 -13.85 -13.14
N MET A 356 -7.73 -13.82 -14.35
CA MET A 356 -7.38 -14.76 -15.43
C MET A 356 -7.05 -13.97 -16.68
N LYS A 357 -5.98 -14.32 -17.38
CA LYS A 357 -5.64 -13.68 -18.64
C LYS A 357 -6.70 -13.98 -19.70
N ILE A 358 -7.15 -12.95 -20.42
CA ILE A 358 -8.07 -13.10 -21.54
C ILE A 358 -7.28 -13.40 -22.82
N GLN A 359 -7.74 -14.41 -23.57
CA GLN A 359 -7.19 -14.73 -24.89
C GLN A 359 -7.50 -13.60 -25.87
N ASP A 360 -6.51 -13.22 -26.67
CA ASP A 360 -6.73 -12.26 -27.74
C ASP A 360 -7.56 -12.93 -28.86
N ALA A 361 -8.77 -12.42 -29.10
CA ALA A 361 -9.67 -12.95 -30.12
C ALA A 361 -9.08 -12.86 -31.54
N LYS A 362 -8.08 -12.01 -31.76
CA LYS A 362 -7.39 -11.80 -33.04
C LYS A 362 -6.01 -12.47 -33.09
N ASP A 363 -5.57 -13.06 -31.99
CA ASP A 363 -4.33 -13.83 -31.91
C ASP A 363 -4.48 -14.99 -30.90
N PRO A 364 -5.17 -16.09 -31.28
CA PRO A 364 -5.58 -17.18 -30.35
C PRO A 364 -4.45 -17.96 -29.66
N GLY A 365 -3.18 -17.61 -29.92
CA GLY A 365 -2.01 -18.16 -29.22
C GLY A 365 -1.43 -17.22 -28.16
N ASN A 366 -1.95 -16.01 -28.02
CA ASN A 366 -1.46 -15.00 -27.08
C ASN A 366 -2.64 -14.48 -26.25
N THR A 367 -2.35 -14.13 -25.00
CA THR A 367 -3.29 -13.37 -24.17
C THR A 367 -3.08 -11.87 -24.40
N ILE A 368 -4.10 -11.06 -24.11
CA ILE A 368 -4.01 -9.60 -24.19
C ILE A 368 -2.93 -9.10 -23.22
N ALA A 369 -2.88 -9.65 -21.99
CA ALA A 369 -1.89 -9.27 -20.98
C ALA A 369 -0.44 -9.63 -21.37
N ASP A 370 -0.21 -10.81 -21.97
CA ASP A 370 1.13 -11.18 -22.45
C ASP A 370 1.55 -10.33 -23.65
N SER A 371 0.60 -9.99 -24.53
CA SER A 371 0.82 -9.07 -25.65
C SER A 371 1.26 -7.69 -25.17
N LEU A 372 0.57 -7.16 -24.14
CA LEU A 372 0.90 -5.89 -23.51
C LEU A 372 2.28 -5.94 -22.83
N THR A 373 2.58 -7.03 -22.11
CA THR A 373 3.90 -7.26 -21.49
C THR A 373 5.03 -7.09 -22.50
N VAL A 374 4.91 -7.72 -23.67
CA VAL A 374 5.92 -7.60 -24.73
C VAL A 374 5.99 -6.17 -25.27
N GLY A 375 4.84 -5.56 -25.56
CA GLY A 375 4.77 -4.21 -26.12
C GLY A 375 5.30 -3.11 -25.20
N PHE A 376 5.07 -3.26 -23.89
CA PHE A 376 5.52 -2.32 -22.86
C PHE A 376 6.88 -2.69 -22.27
N GLU A 377 7.53 -3.74 -22.78
CA GLU A 377 8.84 -4.21 -22.32
C GLU A 377 8.83 -4.57 -20.82
N GLY A 378 7.74 -5.19 -20.36
CA GLY A 378 7.52 -5.64 -18.98
C GLY A 378 8.10 -7.02 -18.67
N GLU A 379 8.16 -7.34 -17.37
CA GLU A 379 8.60 -8.65 -16.87
C GLU A 379 7.52 -9.74 -17.01
N GLY A 380 6.26 -9.32 -17.17
CA GLY A 380 5.10 -10.20 -17.26
C GLY A 380 4.70 -10.76 -15.90
N ILE A 381 3.63 -11.54 -15.86
CA ILE A 381 3.12 -12.12 -14.63
C ILE A 381 2.83 -13.59 -14.88
N PRO A 382 3.44 -14.51 -14.14
CA PRO A 382 3.10 -15.92 -14.20
C PRO A 382 1.63 -16.16 -13.90
N ASP A 383 0.99 -17.09 -14.62
CA ASP A 383 -0.44 -17.40 -14.42
C ASP A 383 -0.73 -17.89 -12.99
N ASP A 384 0.25 -18.58 -12.39
CA ASP A 384 0.22 -19.02 -11.00
C ASP A 384 0.48 -17.89 -10.00
N GLN A 385 0.56 -16.63 -10.41
CA GLN A 385 0.55 -15.50 -9.47
C GLN A 385 -0.78 -14.73 -9.52
N LEU A 386 -1.51 -14.80 -10.62
CA LEU A 386 -2.79 -14.10 -10.79
C LEU A 386 -3.94 -14.73 -10.01
N CYS A 387 -3.85 -16.04 -9.75
CA CYS A 387 -4.84 -16.80 -9.01
C CYS A 387 -4.22 -17.76 -7.99
N VAL A 388 -3.14 -17.32 -7.34
CA VAL A 388 -2.60 -18.03 -6.19
C VAL A 388 -3.10 -17.45 -4.89
N ILE A 389 -3.82 -18.31 -4.17
CA ILE A 389 -4.16 -18.11 -2.78
C ILE A 389 -2.86 -18.23 -1.98
N ASP A 390 -2.40 -17.11 -1.45
CA ASP A 390 -1.22 -17.02 -0.59
C ASP A 390 -1.66 -17.16 0.88
N PRO A 391 -1.27 -18.25 1.58
CA PRO A 391 -1.60 -18.43 3.00
C PRO A 391 -1.10 -17.30 3.91
N LYS A 392 -0.13 -16.51 3.44
CA LYS A 392 0.39 -15.36 4.19
C LYS A 392 -0.43 -14.09 4.03
N LYS A 393 -1.29 -14.02 3.01
CA LYS A 393 -2.06 -12.80 2.67
C LYS A 393 -3.56 -12.94 2.84
N VAL A 394 -4.11 -14.14 2.70
CA VAL A 394 -5.57 -14.33 2.90
C VAL A 394 -5.99 -13.82 4.29
N PRO A 395 -7.24 -13.36 4.49
CA PRO A 395 -7.70 -12.98 5.83
C PRO A 395 -7.63 -14.15 6.82
N LEU A 396 -7.42 -13.89 8.11
CA LEU A 396 -7.54 -14.90 9.17
C LEU A 396 -9.02 -15.07 9.57
N SER A 397 -9.82 -15.56 8.63
CA SER A 397 -11.27 -15.71 8.75
C SER A 397 -11.77 -17.02 8.11
N GLU A 398 -13.09 -17.26 8.16
CA GLU A 398 -13.72 -18.37 7.43
C GLU A 398 -13.42 -18.29 5.92
N ASP A 399 -13.49 -17.11 5.31
CA ASP A 399 -13.25 -16.96 3.88
C ASP A 399 -11.80 -17.26 3.50
N GLY A 400 -10.83 -16.78 4.29
CA GLY A 400 -9.43 -17.08 4.06
C GLY A 400 -9.10 -18.57 4.27
N TYR A 401 -9.74 -19.20 5.26
CA TYR A 401 -9.69 -20.64 5.44
C TYR A 401 -10.27 -21.39 4.23
N GLN A 402 -11.47 -21.04 3.76
CA GLN A 402 -12.14 -21.67 2.62
C GLN A 402 -11.33 -21.49 1.34
N ALA A 403 -10.71 -20.31 1.15
CA ALA A 403 -9.77 -20.06 0.08
C ALA A 403 -8.59 -21.04 0.17
N ILE A 404 -7.91 -21.15 1.31
CA ILE A 404 -6.78 -22.09 1.44
C ILE A 404 -7.22 -23.55 1.28
N LEU A 405 -8.38 -23.92 1.81
CA LEU A 405 -9.00 -25.23 1.63
C LEU A 405 -9.23 -25.56 0.15
N SER A 406 -9.67 -24.60 -0.66
CA SER A 406 -9.93 -24.81 -2.09
C SER A 406 -8.68 -25.18 -2.88
N THR A 407 -7.48 -24.84 -2.37
CA THR A 407 -6.21 -25.25 -2.98
C THR A 407 -5.91 -26.73 -2.81
N LYS A 408 -6.56 -27.40 -1.84
CA LYS A 408 -6.28 -28.80 -1.44
C LYS A 408 -4.80 -29.05 -1.08
N SER A 409 -4.05 -28.00 -0.76
CA SER A 409 -2.63 -28.07 -0.43
C SER A 409 -2.43 -28.12 1.07
N VAL A 410 -1.93 -29.25 1.57
CA VAL A 410 -1.58 -29.42 2.99
C VAL A 410 -0.53 -28.39 3.42
N ASN A 411 0.46 -28.09 2.57
CA ASN A 411 1.52 -27.13 2.90
C ASN A 411 0.95 -25.71 3.03
N LYS A 412 0.05 -25.29 2.13
CA LYS A 412 -0.59 -23.97 2.25
C LYS A 412 -1.49 -23.90 3.48
N MET A 413 -2.22 -24.97 3.79
CA MET A 413 -2.99 -25.04 5.03
C MET A 413 -2.08 -24.99 6.27
N ALA A 414 -0.91 -25.63 6.25
CA ALA A 414 0.05 -25.56 7.34
C ALA A 414 0.60 -24.15 7.54
N ASP A 415 0.92 -23.44 6.46
CA ASP A 415 1.34 -22.03 6.53
C ASP A 415 0.23 -21.13 7.09
N PHE A 416 -1.01 -21.34 6.66
CA PHE A 416 -2.17 -20.62 7.17
C PHE A 416 -2.37 -20.89 8.67
N VAL A 417 -2.40 -22.17 9.08
CA VAL A 417 -2.51 -22.58 10.50
C VAL A 417 -1.37 -22.01 11.34
N ARG A 418 -0.14 -21.99 10.82
CA ARG A 418 1.00 -21.38 11.53
C ARG A 418 0.75 -19.91 11.79
N ARG A 419 0.22 -19.17 10.82
CA ARG A 419 -0.13 -17.75 11.01
C ARG A 419 -1.29 -17.59 12.00
N VAL A 420 -2.30 -18.45 11.96
CA VAL A 420 -3.37 -18.48 12.98
C VAL A 420 -2.77 -18.66 14.38
N ILE A 421 -1.90 -19.65 14.58
CA ILE A 421 -1.21 -19.90 15.85
C ILE A 421 -0.39 -18.69 16.30
N TRP A 422 0.32 -18.07 15.36
CA TRP A 422 1.12 -16.88 15.63
C TRP A 422 0.25 -15.71 16.11
N HIS A 423 -0.92 -15.49 15.48
CA HIS A 423 -1.90 -14.47 15.90
C HIS A 423 -2.72 -14.88 17.13
N MET A 424 -2.51 -16.08 17.67
CA MET A 424 -3.05 -16.55 18.95
C MET A 424 -1.97 -16.55 20.06
N GLY A 425 -0.78 -15.96 19.81
CA GLY A 425 0.29 -15.87 20.79
C GLY A 425 1.15 -17.13 20.93
N GLY A 426 1.08 -18.05 19.95
CA GLY A 426 1.84 -19.29 19.94
C GLY A 426 3.01 -19.29 18.95
N ASP A 427 3.95 -20.23 19.15
CA ASP A 427 4.98 -20.59 18.17
C ASP A 427 4.96 -22.11 17.96
N VAL A 428 5.23 -22.58 16.74
CA VAL A 428 5.14 -24.01 16.40
C VAL A 428 6.47 -24.69 16.73
N GLU A 429 6.46 -25.68 17.62
CA GLU A 429 7.67 -26.45 18.00
C GLU A 429 7.86 -27.73 17.18
N ASP A 430 6.77 -28.31 16.66
CA ASP A 430 6.81 -29.54 15.86
C ASP A 430 6.10 -29.34 14.50
N ASP A 431 6.90 -29.09 13.46
CA ASP A 431 6.42 -28.93 12.08
C ASP A 431 5.68 -30.17 11.55
N LYS A 432 6.03 -31.38 12.02
CA LYS A 432 5.37 -32.61 11.61
C LYS A 432 3.96 -32.67 12.22
N ALA A 433 3.81 -32.28 13.48
CA ALA A 433 2.51 -32.17 14.12
C ALA A 433 1.63 -31.10 13.47
N LEU A 434 2.20 -29.94 13.12
CA LEU A 434 1.51 -28.91 12.33
C LEU A 434 1.01 -29.47 10.99
N VAL A 435 1.85 -30.17 10.23
CA VAL A 435 1.46 -30.76 8.94
C VAL A 435 0.37 -31.83 9.10
N ASN A 436 0.40 -32.62 10.17
CA ASN A 436 -0.65 -33.58 10.50
C ASN A 436 -1.98 -32.87 10.82
N PHE A 437 -1.92 -31.79 11.60
CA PHE A 437 -3.08 -30.94 11.91
C PHE A 437 -3.63 -30.30 10.64
N ALA A 438 -2.78 -29.66 9.83
CA ALA A 438 -3.16 -29.07 8.55
C ALA A 438 -3.74 -30.11 7.57
N THR A 439 -3.26 -31.36 7.61
CA THR A 439 -3.81 -32.45 6.79
C THR A 439 -5.28 -32.72 7.11
N LYS A 440 -5.68 -32.67 8.39
CA LYS A 440 -7.08 -32.82 8.83
C LYS A 440 -7.96 -31.75 8.20
N TYR A 441 -7.49 -30.50 8.19
CA TYR A 441 -8.24 -29.36 7.68
C TYR A 441 -8.15 -29.19 6.15
N ALA A 442 -7.08 -29.63 5.50
CA ALA A 442 -6.91 -29.53 4.04
C ALA A 442 -7.61 -30.65 3.25
N LYS A 443 -7.86 -31.81 3.89
CA LYS A 443 -8.46 -32.99 3.26
C LYS A 443 -9.95 -33.14 3.60
N GLN A 444 -10.77 -32.12 3.34
CA GLN A 444 -12.21 -32.39 3.15
C GLN A 444 -12.34 -33.32 1.93
N THR A 445 -12.22 -34.62 2.15
CA THR A 445 -12.45 -35.62 1.12
C THR A 445 -13.93 -35.55 0.76
N LEU A 446 -14.20 -35.17 -0.50
CA LEU A 446 -15.50 -35.32 -1.15
C LEU A 446 -16.10 -36.73 -1.04
N GLU A 447 -15.34 -37.73 -0.58
CA GLU A 447 -15.76 -39.11 -0.40
C GLU A 447 -16.47 -39.42 0.93
N VAL A 448 -16.71 -38.44 1.82
CA VAL A 448 -17.55 -38.70 3.00
C VAL A 448 -19.02 -38.60 2.62
N THR A 449 -19.58 -39.76 2.33
CA THR A 449 -20.97 -40.02 2.00
C THR A 449 -21.92 -39.43 3.07
N VAL A 450 -22.41 -38.20 2.84
CA VAL A 450 -23.74 -37.65 3.18
C VAL A 450 -24.22 -37.68 4.65
N ARG A 451 -23.49 -38.19 5.65
CA ARG A 451 -23.98 -38.10 7.05
C ARG A 451 -22.87 -37.77 8.07
N ARG A 452 -22.79 -36.47 8.43
CA ARG A 452 -22.28 -35.88 9.70
C ARG A 452 -20.94 -35.11 9.75
N LEU A 453 -20.14 -34.97 8.69
CA LEU A 453 -18.97 -34.07 8.73
C LEU A 453 -19.25 -32.67 8.17
N SER A 454 -20.34 -32.06 8.60
CA SER A 454 -20.60 -30.61 8.45
C SER A 454 -19.79 -29.78 9.47
N GLY A 455 -18.55 -30.17 9.78
CA GLY A 455 -17.89 -29.78 11.03
C GLY A 455 -16.46 -29.24 10.96
N LEU A 456 -15.86 -29.10 9.78
CA LEU A 456 -14.53 -28.48 9.64
C LEU A 456 -14.66 -27.09 9.03
N SER A 457 -14.76 -26.10 9.90
CA SER A 457 -14.75 -24.65 9.63
C SER A 457 -13.50 -23.99 10.23
N PHE A 458 -13.27 -22.72 9.91
CA PHE A 458 -12.26 -21.90 10.59
C PHE A 458 -12.54 -21.85 12.09
N ALA A 459 -13.80 -21.66 12.50
CA ALA A 459 -14.17 -21.69 13.91
C ALA A 459 -13.75 -23.01 14.60
N SER A 460 -14.01 -24.17 13.98
CA SER A 460 -13.60 -25.46 14.55
C SER A 460 -12.07 -25.63 14.64
N MET A 461 -11.33 -25.02 13.70
CA MET A 461 -9.87 -24.99 13.71
C MET A 461 -9.35 -24.16 14.86
N VAL A 462 -9.89 -22.95 15.03
CA VAL A 462 -9.55 -22.05 16.12
C VAL A 462 -9.90 -22.68 17.47
N ASP A 463 -11.06 -23.32 17.60
CA ASP A 463 -11.47 -24.04 18.82
C ASP A 463 -10.48 -25.15 19.20
N GLU A 464 -10.00 -25.94 18.22
CA GLU A 464 -9.03 -27.01 18.47
C GLU A 464 -7.64 -26.46 18.81
N LEU A 465 -7.22 -25.36 18.19
CA LEU A 465 -5.98 -24.66 18.57
C LEU A 465 -6.10 -24.04 19.96
N GLY A 466 -7.27 -23.53 20.33
CA GLY A 466 -7.58 -22.99 21.66
C GLY A 466 -7.53 -24.04 22.78
N GLN A 467 -7.50 -25.34 22.45
CA GLN A 467 -7.22 -26.41 23.43
C GLN A 467 -5.73 -26.51 23.80
N HIS A 468 -4.90 -25.60 23.26
CA HIS A 468 -3.48 -25.48 23.50
C HIS A 468 -2.71 -26.79 23.25
N PRO A 469 -2.70 -27.29 22.00
CA PRO A 469 -2.04 -28.55 21.68
C PRO A 469 -0.54 -28.48 22.02
N SER A 470 0.01 -29.58 22.52
CA SER A 470 1.39 -29.65 23.05
C SER A 470 2.50 -29.47 22.01
N TRP A 471 2.18 -29.40 20.72
CA TRP A 471 3.13 -29.12 19.64
C TRP A 471 3.25 -27.61 19.33
N VAL A 472 2.49 -26.78 20.04
CA VAL A 472 2.57 -25.32 20.03
C VAL A 472 3.06 -24.85 21.39
N LEU A 473 4.07 -23.99 21.37
CA LEU A 473 4.52 -23.23 22.55
C LEU A 473 3.67 -21.97 22.66
N TRP A 474 2.72 -21.97 23.60
CA TRP A 474 1.89 -20.80 23.89
C TRP A 474 2.62 -19.85 24.83
N ASP A 475 2.84 -18.61 24.38
CA ASP A 475 3.53 -17.62 25.18
C ASP A 475 2.58 -16.99 26.20
N ALA A 476 2.80 -17.29 27.48
CA ALA A 476 2.02 -16.71 28.57
C ALA A 476 2.17 -15.18 28.68
N MET A 477 3.16 -14.60 28.00
CA MET A 477 3.42 -13.16 27.90
C MET A 477 2.96 -12.57 26.57
N ALA A 478 2.26 -13.31 25.72
CA ALA A 478 1.68 -12.76 24.49
C ALA A 478 0.79 -11.54 24.79
N ALA A 479 0.78 -10.60 23.86
CA ALA A 479 0.07 -9.33 23.99
C ALA A 479 -0.54 -8.91 22.65
N CYS A 480 -1.60 -8.10 22.73
CA CYS A 480 -2.20 -7.53 21.54
C CYS A 480 -1.38 -6.33 21.06
N VAL A 481 -0.81 -6.37 19.86
CA VAL A 481 0.08 -5.33 19.32
C VAL A 481 -0.30 -5.00 17.89
N ALA A 482 0.07 -3.82 17.40
CA ALA A 482 -0.19 -3.50 16.00
C ALA A 482 0.56 -4.45 15.07
N ASP A 483 -0.12 -4.95 14.04
CA ASP A 483 0.46 -5.81 13.03
C ASP A 483 1.32 -4.95 12.10
N ARG A 484 2.64 -5.15 12.14
CA ARG A 484 3.60 -4.37 11.32
C ARG A 484 3.50 -4.68 9.82
N SER A 485 2.71 -5.67 9.43
CA SER A 485 2.37 -5.96 8.04
C SER A 485 1.08 -5.26 7.59
N ALA A 486 0.28 -4.75 8.53
CA ALA A 486 -0.79 -3.82 8.19
C ALA A 486 -0.19 -2.51 7.70
N ASP A 487 -0.98 -1.77 6.93
CA ASP A 487 -0.64 -0.40 6.59
C ASP A 487 -1.05 0.57 7.71
N GLN A 488 -0.43 1.75 7.70
CA GLN A 488 -0.62 2.77 8.72
C GLN A 488 -2.07 3.28 8.82
N ASP A 489 -2.83 3.32 7.72
CA ASP A 489 -4.20 3.85 7.73
C ASP A 489 -5.17 2.87 8.35
N THR A 490 -5.08 1.58 7.98
CA THR A 490 -5.83 0.48 8.61
C THR A 490 -5.60 0.49 10.13
N VAL A 491 -4.37 0.76 10.55
CA VAL A 491 -4.01 0.86 11.97
C VAL A 491 -4.59 2.12 12.60
N GLY A 492 -4.53 3.27 11.92
CA GLY A 492 -5.14 4.53 12.36
C GLY A 492 -6.66 4.45 12.54
N GLU A 493 -7.36 3.85 11.58
CA GLU A 493 -8.81 3.59 11.65
C GLU A 493 -9.15 2.70 12.84
N ALA A 494 -8.38 1.62 13.04
CA ALA A 494 -8.55 0.72 14.17
C ALA A 494 -8.28 1.41 15.52
N ILE A 495 -7.29 2.31 15.61
CA ILE A 495 -7.09 3.17 16.80
C ILE A 495 -8.35 4.00 17.06
N GLY A 496 -8.87 4.70 16.05
CA GLY A 496 -10.06 5.54 16.17
C GLY A 496 -11.29 4.76 16.64
N TRP A 497 -11.53 3.60 16.04
CA TRP A 497 -12.61 2.69 16.46
C TRP A 497 -12.42 2.22 17.90
N THR A 498 -11.20 1.80 18.26
CA THR A 498 -10.90 1.29 19.60
C THR A 498 -11.13 2.38 20.64
N CYS A 499 -10.58 3.58 20.43
CA CYS A 499 -10.78 4.72 21.31
C CYS A 499 -12.24 5.17 21.43
N GLY A 500 -13.05 5.01 20.38
CA GLY A 500 -14.49 5.28 20.42
C GLY A 500 -15.29 4.26 21.22
N ASN A 501 -14.79 3.03 21.37
CA ASN A 501 -15.42 1.93 22.10
C ASN A 501 -14.74 1.65 23.45
N PHE A 502 -13.67 2.37 23.80
CA PHE A 502 -12.95 2.16 25.06
C PHE A 502 -13.68 2.85 26.22
N HIS A 503 -14.35 2.07 27.07
CA HIS A 503 -15.17 2.62 28.16
C HIS A 503 -14.40 2.85 29.46
N SER A 504 -13.39 2.01 29.73
CA SER A 504 -12.58 2.08 30.96
C SER A 504 -11.35 2.98 30.87
N PHE A 505 -10.99 3.45 29.68
CA PHE A 505 -9.82 4.31 29.45
C PHE A 505 -10.15 5.43 28.46
N ASN A 506 -9.64 6.65 28.73
CA ASN A 506 -9.75 7.78 27.81
C ASN A 506 -8.46 7.92 27.01
N CYS A 507 -8.52 7.73 25.68
CA CYS A 507 -7.34 7.85 24.82
C CYS A 507 -6.65 9.22 24.84
N SER A 508 -7.27 10.26 25.41
CA SER A 508 -6.58 11.54 25.64
C SER A 508 -5.52 11.47 26.75
N ASP A 509 -5.59 10.44 27.60
CA ASP A 509 -4.69 10.23 28.75
C ASP A 509 -3.48 9.35 28.38
N LEU A 510 -3.27 9.08 27.10
CA LEU A 510 -2.11 8.34 26.59
C LEU A 510 -0.79 8.99 27.05
N PRO A 511 0.20 8.20 27.45
CA PRO A 511 1.54 8.72 27.66
C PRO A 511 2.05 9.40 26.38
N SER A 512 2.63 10.60 26.49
CA SER A 512 3.02 11.39 25.32
C SER A 512 3.99 10.64 24.39
N PHE A 513 4.89 9.82 24.96
CA PHE A 513 5.84 9.00 24.20
C PHE A 513 5.18 7.88 23.39
N CYS A 514 3.92 7.53 23.70
CA CYS A 514 3.11 6.60 22.91
C CYS A 514 2.20 7.28 21.91
N SER A 515 2.21 8.62 21.84
CA SER A 515 1.45 9.39 20.85
C SER A 515 2.32 9.93 19.71
N GLU A 516 3.62 9.62 19.70
CA GLU A 516 4.59 10.18 18.75
C GLU A 516 4.43 9.61 17.34
N ASP A 517 4.04 8.34 17.22
CA ASP A 517 3.78 7.68 15.94
C ASP A 517 2.60 6.69 16.04
N VAL A 518 2.03 6.34 14.88
CA VAL A 518 0.84 5.50 14.78
C VAL A 518 1.04 4.11 15.39
N TRP A 519 2.25 3.54 15.32
CA TRP A 519 2.54 2.18 15.76
C TRP A 519 2.66 2.12 17.27
N ALA A 520 3.34 3.10 17.87
CA ALA A 520 3.41 3.25 19.33
C ALA A 520 2.02 3.50 19.93
N HIS A 521 1.20 4.32 19.26
CA HIS A 521 -0.17 4.61 19.66
C HIS A 521 -1.03 3.35 19.60
N ALA A 522 -1.00 2.64 18.47
CA ALA A 522 -1.70 1.38 18.28
C ALA A 522 -1.28 0.31 19.30
N ASP A 523 0.03 0.13 19.52
CA ASP A 523 0.53 -0.83 20.49
C ASP A 523 -0.05 -0.58 21.88
N TYR A 524 -0.10 0.68 22.32
CA TYR A 524 -0.67 1.02 23.62
C TYR A 524 -2.18 0.78 23.65
N VAL A 525 -2.91 1.33 22.69
CA VAL A 525 -4.38 1.27 22.66
C VAL A 525 -4.87 -0.17 22.51
N PHE A 526 -4.32 -0.94 21.57
CA PHE A 526 -4.74 -2.32 21.32
C PHE A 526 -4.38 -3.25 22.47
N SER A 527 -3.16 -3.14 23.02
CA SER A 527 -2.74 -3.97 24.15
C SER A 527 -3.59 -3.70 25.39
N LEU A 528 -3.85 -2.43 25.69
CA LEU A 528 -4.65 -2.03 26.85
C LEU A 528 -6.12 -2.41 26.68
N TYR A 529 -6.72 -2.13 25.51
CA TYR A 529 -8.10 -2.50 25.21
C TYR A 529 -8.30 -4.00 25.36
N PHE A 530 -7.42 -4.80 24.73
CA PHE A 530 -7.49 -6.24 24.83
C PHE A 530 -7.39 -6.71 26.29
N ALA A 531 -6.48 -6.11 27.07
CA ALA A 531 -6.23 -6.53 28.43
C ALA A 531 -7.32 -6.14 29.44
N VAL A 532 -8.13 -5.11 29.15
CA VAL A 532 -9.12 -4.54 30.09
C VAL A 532 -10.56 -4.78 29.67
N GLU A 533 -10.89 -4.70 28.38
CA GLU A 533 -12.28 -4.76 27.87
C GLU A 533 -12.70 -6.15 27.39
N THR A 534 -11.77 -7.11 27.34
CA THR A 534 -12.04 -8.43 26.75
C THR A 534 -11.92 -9.55 27.78
N ASP A 535 -12.63 -10.65 27.53
CA ASP A 535 -12.56 -11.85 28.40
C ASP A 535 -11.35 -12.75 28.11
N HIS A 536 -10.49 -12.34 27.17
CA HIS A 536 -9.33 -13.08 26.67
C HIS A 536 -9.62 -14.46 26.06
N SER A 537 -10.89 -14.82 25.85
CA SER A 537 -11.27 -16.17 25.40
C SER A 537 -10.96 -16.42 23.93
N SER A 538 -10.98 -15.37 23.10
CA SER A 538 -10.76 -15.43 21.66
C SER A 538 -9.78 -14.35 21.19
N PRO A 539 -8.45 -14.59 21.29
CA PRO A 539 -7.45 -13.61 20.85
C PRO A 539 -7.61 -13.18 19.39
N LEU A 540 -7.99 -14.08 18.49
CA LEU A 540 -8.21 -13.76 17.07
C LEU A 540 -9.40 -12.84 16.84
N GLU A 541 -10.44 -12.91 17.67
CA GLU A 541 -11.61 -12.05 17.51
C GLU A 541 -11.35 -10.69 18.15
N HIS A 542 -10.82 -10.69 19.36
CA HIS A 542 -10.72 -9.48 20.17
C HIS A 542 -9.45 -8.65 19.92
N CYS A 543 -8.44 -9.21 19.25
CA CYS A 543 -7.19 -8.50 18.93
C CYS A 543 -6.96 -8.29 17.42
N ASN A 544 -7.77 -8.86 16.52
CA ASN A 544 -7.47 -8.72 15.08
C ASN A 544 -7.75 -7.30 14.56
N PHE A 545 -8.77 -6.60 15.05
CA PHE A 545 -9.17 -5.25 14.59
C PHE A 545 -9.16 -5.11 13.07
N GLY A 546 -9.77 -6.06 12.36
CA GLY A 546 -9.79 -6.07 10.89
C GLY A 546 -8.43 -6.32 10.22
N GLY A 547 -7.46 -6.87 10.96
CA GLY A 547 -6.08 -7.08 10.51
C GLY A 547 -5.10 -6.00 10.97
N ALA A 548 -5.56 -4.95 11.67
CA ALA A 548 -4.68 -3.90 12.19
C ALA A 548 -3.79 -4.35 13.36
N ALA A 549 -4.19 -5.40 14.08
CA ALA A 549 -3.45 -5.90 15.22
C ALA A 549 -3.41 -7.43 15.27
N MET A 550 -2.51 -7.92 16.11
CA MET A 550 -2.28 -9.35 16.29
C MET A 550 -1.95 -9.66 17.75
N PHE A 551 -2.41 -10.79 18.26
CA PHE A 551 -2.02 -11.27 19.58
C PHE A 551 -0.68 -11.99 19.45
N ALA A 552 0.41 -11.22 19.53
CA ALA A 552 1.74 -11.68 19.20
C ALA A 552 2.46 -12.28 20.41
N PRO A 553 3.26 -13.35 20.23
CA PRO A 553 4.16 -13.85 21.28
C PRO A 553 5.24 -12.81 21.60
N SER A 554 5.78 -12.84 22.82
CA SER A 554 6.72 -11.85 23.34
C SER A 554 8.00 -11.73 22.54
N LYS A 555 8.48 -12.82 21.94
CA LYS A 555 9.62 -12.80 21.01
C LYS A 555 9.41 -11.85 19.83
N VAL A 556 8.16 -11.71 19.37
CA VAL A 556 7.81 -10.88 18.20
C VAL A 556 7.74 -9.42 18.60
N TYR A 557 6.92 -9.07 19.58
CA TYR A 557 6.78 -7.67 19.94
C TYR A 557 8.04 -7.09 20.61
N ARG A 558 8.86 -7.92 21.29
CA ARG A 558 10.18 -7.48 21.80
C ARG A 558 11.14 -7.09 20.68
N SER A 559 11.00 -7.70 19.49
CA SER A 559 11.82 -7.33 18.34
C SER A 559 11.42 -5.99 17.72
N GLN A 560 10.22 -5.48 18.06
CA GLN A 560 9.71 -4.19 17.60
C GLN A 560 10.20 -3.01 18.47
N ASP A 561 10.82 -3.29 19.63
CA ASP A 561 11.36 -2.31 20.58
C ASP A 561 10.34 -1.23 21.02
N SER A 562 9.06 -1.61 21.11
CA SER A 562 8.00 -0.70 21.53
C SER A 562 7.90 -0.64 23.05
N ALA A 563 8.11 0.55 23.62
CA ALA A 563 7.92 0.82 25.05
C ALA A 563 6.44 1.03 25.43
N CYS A 564 5.53 0.92 24.45
CA CYS A 564 4.13 1.32 24.57
C CYS A 564 3.17 0.15 24.76
N ILE A 565 3.65 -1.09 24.77
CA ILE A 565 2.78 -2.24 24.89
C ILE A 565 2.44 -2.48 26.37
N VAL A 566 1.16 -2.52 26.72
CA VAL A 566 0.66 -2.93 28.04
C VAL A 566 0.56 -4.46 28.09
N THR A 567 1.46 -5.10 28.83
CA THR A 567 1.56 -6.57 28.89
C THR A 567 1.71 -7.11 30.31
N LYS A 568 1.62 -8.43 30.42
CA LYS A 568 1.86 -9.22 31.64
C LYS A 568 3.35 -9.42 31.95
N ASP A 569 4.22 -8.98 31.03
CA ASP A 569 5.66 -9.09 31.13
C ASP A 569 6.24 -7.84 31.79
N PRO A 570 6.70 -7.93 33.07
CA PRO A 570 7.22 -6.77 33.79
C PRO A 570 8.49 -6.20 33.15
N ALA A 571 9.18 -6.96 32.29
CA ALA A 571 10.40 -6.50 31.62
C ALA A 571 10.12 -5.58 30.42
N THR A 572 8.91 -5.62 29.85
CA THR A 572 8.60 -4.95 28.59
C THR A 572 7.33 -4.12 28.62
N THR A 573 6.41 -4.37 29.57
CA THR A 573 5.17 -3.59 29.71
C THR A 573 5.45 -2.09 29.84
N ALA A 574 4.55 -1.25 29.34
CA ALA A 574 4.69 0.20 29.34
C ALA A 574 4.87 0.77 30.76
N LEU A 575 5.81 1.71 30.93
CA LEU A 575 6.01 2.45 32.19
C LEU A 575 4.92 3.52 32.36
N SER A 576 3.71 3.06 32.61
CA SER A 576 2.47 3.83 32.75
C SER A 576 1.65 3.34 33.94
N GLU A 577 0.57 4.05 34.30
CA GLU A 577 -0.35 3.59 35.35
C GLU A 577 -0.94 2.22 34.99
N GLU A 578 -1.34 2.05 33.74
CA GLU A 578 -2.01 0.88 33.21
C GLU A 578 -1.05 -0.32 33.16
N GLY A 579 0.18 -0.13 32.68
CA GLY A 579 1.22 -1.14 32.73
C GLY A 579 1.57 -1.54 34.16
N TYR A 580 1.56 -0.60 35.10
CA TYR A 580 1.77 -0.88 36.52
C TYR A 580 0.63 -1.69 37.13
N GLN A 581 -0.62 -1.28 36.92
CA GLN A 581 -1.80 -2.00 37.38
C GLN A 581 -1.84 -3.43 36.82
N MET A 582 -1.48 -3.59 35.54
CA MET A 582 -1.37 -4.91 34.90
C MET A 582 -0.41 -5.84 35.65
N ILE A 583 0.72 -5.33 36.14
CA ILE A 583 1.68 -6.13 36.92
C ILE A 583 1.16 -6.43 38.33
N LEU A 584 0.50 -5.46 38.99
CA LEU A 584 0.01 -5.66 40.36
C LEU A 584 -1.10 -6.72 40.46
N GLN A 585 -1.91 -6.89 39.41
CA GLN A 585 -2.96 -7.91 39.37
C GLN A 585 -2.46 -9.35 39.52
N PHE A 586 -1.17 -9.62 39.25
CA PHE A 586 -0.58 -10.95 39.43
C PHE A 586 -0.30 -11.31 40.89
N HIS A 587 -0.29 -10.32 41.80
CA HIS A 587 0.17 -10.50 43.17
C HIS A 587 1.55 -11.19 43.28
N ASP A 588 2.42 -10.98 42.27
CA ASP A 588 3.75 -11.55 42.16
C ASP A 588 4.80 -10.50 42.51
N THR A 589 5.48 -10.73 43.64
CA THR A 589 6.49 -9.80 44.17
C THR A 589 7.68 -9.65 43.23
N ASP A 590 8.09 -10.71 42.54
CA ASP A 590 9.24 -10.66 41.64
C ASP A 590 8.91 -9.85 40.39
N LYS A 591 7.69 -10.01 39.85
CA LYS A 591 7.24 -9.17 38.73
C LYS A 591 7.14 -7.70 39.10
N ALA A 592 6.55 -7.39 40.25
CA ALA A 592 6.47 -6.02 40.75
C ALA A 592 7.88 -5.42 40.95
N ALA A 593 8.83 -6.20 41.49
CA ALA A 593 10.21 -5.75 41.67
C ALA A 593 10.91 -5.44 40.33
N VAL A 594 10.71 -6.27 39.30
CA VAL A 594 11.26 -6.04 37.95
C VAL A 594 10.70 -4.74 37.34
N PHE A 595 9.38 -4.52 37.42
CA PHE A 595 8.77 -3.29 36.93
C PHE A 595 9.31 -2.05 37.66
N ILE A 596 9.34 -2.10 39.00
CA ILE A 596 9.85 -1.00 39.84
C ILE A 596 11.33 -0.71 39.53
N GLN A 597 12.14 -1.75 39.29
CA GLN A 597 13.54 -1.57 38.89
C GLN A 597 13.66 -0.81 37.57
N ARG A 598 12.84 -1.13 36.56
CA ARG A 598 12.84 -0.40 35.27
C ARG A 598 12.48 1.06 35.45
N GLU A 599 11.49 1.37 36.28
CA GLU A 599 11.14 2.76 36.59
C GLU A 599 12.28 3.52 37.29
N VAL A 600 12.99 2.86 38.22
CA VAL A 600 14.19 3.43 38.85
C VAL A 600 15.25 3.77 37.79
N GLU A 601 15.47 2.88 36.82
CA GLU A 601 16.43 3.08 35.73
C GLU A 601 15.98 4.19 34.76
N ASP A 602 14.68 4.27 34.44
CA ASP A 602 14.11 5.31 33.58
C ASP A 602 14.33 6.71 34.16
N LEU A 603 14.08 6.85 35.47
CA LEU A 603 14.35 8.05 36.28
C LEU A 603 15.84 8.35 36.47
N LYS A 604 16.74 7.64 35.76
CA LYS A 604 18.21 7.78 35.84
C LYS A 604 18.77 7.54 37.24
N MET A 605 18.09 6.69 38.01
CA MET A 605 18.52 6.23 39.33
C MET A 605 19.05 4.78 39.24
N LYS A 606 19.54 4.24 40.36
CA LYS A 606 20.03 2.85 40.48
C LYS A 606 19.53 2.21 41.77
N VAL A 607 19.27 0.90 41.71
CA VAL A 607 18.94 0.07 42.87
C VAL A 607 20.23 -0.30 43.61
N ALA A 608 20.46 0.29 44.79
CA ALA A 608 21.62 0.03 45.64
C ALA A 608 21.46 -1.21 46.53
N ASN A 609 20.22 -1.66 46.78
CA ASN A 609 19.92 -2.84 47.59
C ASN A 609 18.74 -3.63 47.01
N LYS A 610 19.02 -4.78 46.39
CA LYS A 610 18.00 -5.64 45.76
C LYS A 610 17.00 -6.23 46.77
N SER A 611 17.44 -6.63 47.97
CA SER A 611 16.54 -7.16 49.00
C SER A 611 15.53 -6.11 49.48
N ALA A 612 15.95 -4.84 49.55
CA ALA A 612 15.06 -3.74 49.91
C ALA A 612 14.04 -3.43 48.81
N LEU A 613 14.43 -3.52 47.53
CA LEU A 613 13.51 -3.47 46.39
C LEU A 613 12.47 -4.59 46.48
N THR A 614 12.88 -5.84 46.70
CA THR A 614 11.95 -6.98 46.84
C THR A 614 10.97 -6.75 48.00
N ASN A 615 11.45 -6.30 49.16
CA ASN A 615 10.59 -5.98 50.30
C ASN A 615 9.60 -4.84 49.99
N PHE A 616 10.04 -3.82 49.24
CA PHE A 616 9.17 -2.73 48.79
C PHE A 616 8.11 -3.24 47.80
N ALA A 617 8.48 -4.15 46.91
CA ALA A 617 7.58 -4.78 45.94
C ALA A 617 6.54 -5.73 46.56
N MET A 618 6.71 -6.18 47.81
CA MET A 618 5.69 -6.97 48.52
C MET A 618 4.45 -6.16 48.88
N LYS A 619 4.60 -4.85 49.09
CA LYS A 619 3.50 -3.94 49.38
C LYS A 619 3.76 -2.61 48.66
N PRO A 620 3.72 -2.63 47.33
CA PRO A 620 4.07 -1.46 46.55
C PRO A 620 2.93 -0.43 46.62
N PRO A 621 3.17 0.84 46.26
CA PRO A 621 2.12 1.85 46.22
C PRO A 621 0.94 1.44 45.33
N ALA A 622 -0.26 1.92 45.63
CA ALA A 622 -1.45 1.52 44.88
C ALA A 622 -1.47 2.11 43.46
N HIS A 623 -0.87 3.29 43.27
CA HIS A 623 -0.82 4.00 41.99
C HIS A 623 0.63 4.23 41.55
N PHE A 624 0.83 4.27 40.23
CA PHE A 624 2.14 4.49 39.61
C PHE A 624 2.67 5.89 39.92
N LYS A 625 1.78 6.89 40.01
CA LYS A 625 2.16 8.23 40.46
C LYS A 625 2.79 8.21 41.86
N ASP A 626 2.16 7.51 42.81
CA ASP A 626 2.67 7.39 44.18
C ASP A 626 4.01 6.64 44.21
N LEU A 627 4.19 5.64 43.35
CA LEU A 627 5.47 4.98 43.15
C LEU A 627 6.56 5.98 42.74
N LYS A 628 6.32 6.78 41.69
CA LYS A 628 7.28 7.78 41.20
C LYS A 628 7.65 8.82 42.26
N GLU A 629 6.70 9.24 43.09
CA GLU A 629 6.94 10.19 44.19
C GLU A 629 7.76 9.57 45.33
N GLN A 630 7.56 8.28 45.61
CA GLN A 630 8.26 7.58 46.70
C GLN A 630 9.67 7.10 46.34
N LEU A 631 9.93 6.74 45.08
CA LEU A 631 11.23 6.19 44.64
C LEU A 631 12.44 7.10 44.96
N PRO A 632 12.38 8.43 44.78
CA PRO A 632 13.46 9.33 45.20
C PRO A 632 13.67 9.38 46.72
N GLN A 633 12.68 8.98 47.52
CA GLN A 633 12.73 9.07 48.99
C GLN A 633 13.26 7.80 49.65
N VAL A 634 13.13 6.63 49.02
CA VAL A 634 13.53 5.36 49.63
C VAL A 634 15.06 5.14 49.70
N PRO A 635 15.65 4.76 50.84
CA PRO A 635 17.11 4.77 51.03
C PRO A 635 17.89 3.77 50.17
N TRP A 636 17.21 2.82 49.54
CA TRP A 636 17.82 1.80 48.67
C TRP A 636 17.94 2.22 47.20
N VAL A 637 17.47 3.42 46.82
CA VAL A 637 17.66 4.02 45.49
C VAL A 637 18.70 5.13 45.55
N CYS A 638 19.55 5.26 44.54
CA CYS A 638 20.57 6.32 44.46
C CYS A 638 20.69 6.91 43.06
N GLY A 639 21.37 8.05 42.91
CA GLY A 639 21.52 8.75 41.62
C GLY A 639 20.26 9.51 41.19
N GLY A 640 20.30 10.15 40.02
CA GLY A 640 19.17 10.87 39.44
C GLY A 640 18.48 11.84 40.41
N PRO A 641 17.13 11.91 40.40
CA PRO A 641 16.33 12.76 41.29
C PRO A 641 16.50 12.50 42.79
N SER A 642 17.03 11.33 43.20
CA SER A 642 17.23 11.06 44.63
C SER A 642 18.30 11.95 45.29
N GLY A 643 19.21 12.53 44.49
CA GLY A 643 20.35 13.33 44.99
C GLY A 643 21.35 12.54 45.85
N ARG A 644 21.10 11.25 46.11
CA ARG A 644 21.98 10.39 46.90
C ARG A 644 23.13 9.91 46.04
N ASN A 645 24.34 10.04 46.57
CA ASN A 645 25.51 9.43 45.95
C ASN A 645 25.29 7.92 45.90
N CYS A 646 25.29 7.37 44.69
CA CYS A 646 25.35 5.93 44.58
C CYS A 646 26.63 5.47 45.24
N PRO A 647 26.57 4.55 46.23
CA PRO A 647 27.79 3.92 46.69
C PRO A 647 28.47 3.42 45.42
N PHE A 648 29.69 3.90 45.17
CA PHE A 648 30.51 3.33 44.11
C PHE A 648 30.41 1.82 44.27
N PRO A 649 30.21 1.04 43.19
CA PRO A 649 30.20 -0.40 43.31
C PRO A 649 31.42 -0.73 44.15
N VAL A 650 31.19 -1.22 45.37
CA VAL A 650 32.28 -1.76 46.17
C VAL A 650 32.75 -2.86 45.26
N ASN A 651 33.89 -2.63 44.58
CA ASN A 651 34.44 -3.62 43.69
C ASN A 651 34.39 -4.91 44.50
N PRO A 652 33.79 -6.00 43.98
CA PRO A 652 33.79 -7.29 44.67
C PRO A 652 35.21 -7.87 44.87
N THR A 653 36.26 -7.06 44.79
CA THR A 653 37.67 -7.45 44.74
C THR A 653 38.37 -7.55 46.10
N ASP A 654 37.73 -7.23 47.22
CA ASP A 654 38.33 -7.50 48.55
C ASP A 654 37.99 -8.90 49.09
N GLY A 655 37.66 -9.82 48.18
CA GLY A 655 37.64 -11.26 48.39
C GLY A 655 38.25 -12.01 47.20
N GLY A 656 39.58 -11.87 47.02
CA GLY A 656 40.49 -12.74 46.28
C GLY A 656 39.96 -13.53 45.07
N GLY A 657 40.36 -13.14 43.85
CA GLY A 657 40.13 -13.99 42.68
C GLY A 657 40.52 -13.42 41.31
N GLY A 658 41.66 -12.74 41.18
CA GLY A 658 42.17 -12.18 39.91
C GLY A 658 42.49 -13.19 38.78
N GLY A 659 41.95 -14.41 38.79
CA GLY A 659 42.16 -15.42 37.76
C GLY A 659 41.19 -15.38 36.58
N TRP A 660 39.95 -14.91 36.77
CA TRP A 660 38.89 -15.08 35.75
C TRP A 660 38.91 -14.02 34.65
N VAL A 661 39.43 -12.81 34.91
CA VAL A 661 39.57 -11.77 33.87
C VAL A 661 40.68 -12.13 32.87
N VAL A 662 41.77 -12.74 33.34
CA VAL A 662 42.81 -13.29 32.44
C VAL A 662 42.25 -14.46 31.62
N GLY A 663 41.45 -15.34 32.25
CA GLY A 663 40.76 -16.43 31.55
C GLY A 663 39.79 -15.97 30.47
N LEU A 664 38.98 -14.93 30.75
CA LEU A 664 38.02 -14.39 29.80
C LEU A 664 38.70 -13.72 28.60
N ILE A 665 39.80 -12.99 28.83
CA ILE A 665 40.60 -12.37 27.75
C ILE A 665 41.23 -13.45 26.86
N ILE A 666 41.76 -14.54 27.44
CA ILE A 666 42.30 -15.67 26.67
C ILE A 666 41.20 -16.36 25.85
N CYS A 667 40.01 -16.58 26.42
CA CYS A 667 38.88 -17.16 25.68
C CYS A 667 38.39 -16.25 24.54
N ILE A 668 38.34 -14.93 24.74
CA ILE A 668 37.96 -13.96 23.71
C ILE A 668 39.00 -13.95 22.58
N VAL A 669 40.30 -13.99 22.90
CA VAL A 669 41.37 -14.04 21.90
C VAL A 669 41.32 -15.35 21.11
N LEU A 670 41.08 -16.50 21.76
CA LEU A 670 40.92 -17.79 21.09
C LEU A 670 39.66 -17.84 20.20
N LEU A 671 38.56 -17.23 20.64
CA LEU A 671 37.33 -17.13 19.85
C LEU A 671 37.54 -16.21 18.62
N PHE A 672 38.24 -15.08 18.78
CA PHE A 672 38.57 -14.18 17.67
C PHE A 672 39.51 -14.85 16.67
N ALA A 673 40.51 -15.61 17.14
CA ALA A 673 41.40 -16.38 16.29
C ALA A 673 40.65 -17.47 15.49
N ALA A 674 39.69 -18.16 16.12
CA ALA A 674 38.84 -19.15 15.45
C ALA A 674 37.93 -18.52 14.40
N ILE A 675 37.33 -17.36 14.69
CA ILE A 675 36.50 -16.60 13.74
C ILE A 675 37.34 -16.11 12.55
N LEU A 676 38.54 -15.56 12.79
CA LEU A 676 39.45 -15.13 11.73
C LEU A 676 39.93 -16.31 10.87
N ALA A 677 40.20 -17.47 11.47
CA ALA A 677 40.53 -18.70 10.73
C ALA A 677 39.35 -19.18 9.87
N ALA A 678 38.11 -19.13 10.37
CA ALA A 678 36.91 -19.49 9.62
C ALA A 678 36.62 -18.51 8.46
N LEU A 679 36.78 -17.20 8.68
CA LEU A 679 36.66 -16.19 7.63
C LEU A 679 37.77 -16.32 6.58
N TYR A 680 39.00 -16.64 6.99
CA TYR A 680 40.09 -16.94 6.07
C TYR A 680 39.81 -18.18 5.21
N VAL A 681 39.30 -19.26 5.80
CA VAL A 681 38.86 -20.47 5.08
C VAL A 681 37.72 -20.16 4.10
N ARG A 682 36.73 -19.36 4.50
CA ARG A 682 35.62 -18.93 3.63
C ARG A 682 36.11 -18.10 2.44
N ARG A 683 37.01 -17.13 2.69
CA ARG A 683 37.60 -16.29 1.64
C ARG A 683 38.51 -17.09 0.69
N LYS A 684 39.28 -18.05 1.21
CA LYS A 684 40.11 -18.95 0.39
C LYS A 684 39.26 -19.87 -0.49
N ARG A 685 38.11 -20.35 0.01
CA ARG A 685 37.13 -21.11 -0.79
C ARG A 685 36.45 -20.26 -1.87
N GLN A 686 36.11 -19.00 -1.58
CA GLN A 686 35.59 -18.07 -2.59
C GLN A 686 36.63 -17.75 -3.68
N MET A 687 37.91 -17.61 -3.33
CA MET A 687 38.98 -17.46 -4.32
C MET A 687 39.17 -18.73 -5.17
N ALA A 688 39.16 -19.93 -4.55
CA ALA A 688 39.24 -21.20 -5.28
C ALA A 688 38.02 -21.51 -6.18
N ALA A 689 36.85 -20.92 -5.90
CA ALA A 689 35.69 -20.98 -6.79
C ALA A 689 35.86 -20.01 -7.98
N ARG A 690 36.42 -18.83 -7.74
CA ARG A 690 36.73 -17.83 -8.77
C ARG A 690 37.82 -18.32 -9.74
N ASP A 691 38.82 -19.06 -9.26
CA ASP A 691 39.86 -19.63 -10.14
C ASP A 691 39.32 -20.79 -11.00
N ARG A 692 38.33 -21.56 -10.52
CA ARG A 692 37.65 -22.59 -11.34
C ARG A 692 36.77 -21.99 -12.43
N GLU A 693 36.13 -20.85 -12.17
CA GLU A 693 35.31 -20.15 -13.17
C GLU A 693 36.18 -19.59 -14.32
N VAL A 694 37.42 -19.18 -14.01
CA VAL A 694 38.40 -18.72 -15.00
C VAL A 694 39.03 -19.87 -15.81
N ASP A 695 39.21 -21.07 -15.24
CA ASP A 695 39.71 -22.25 -15.99
C ASP A 695 38.63 -22.88 -16.89
N VAL A 696 37.35 -22.80 -16.52
CA VAL A 696 36.24 -23.23 -17.39
C VAL A 696 36.15 -22.32 -18.63
N ASP A 697 36.31 -21.01 -18.47
CA ASP A 697 36.34 -20.04 -19.57
C ASP A 697 37.56 -20.21 -20.51
N ARG A 698 38.64 -20.86 -20.04
CA ARG A 698 39.83 -21.17 -20.86
C ARG A 698 39.75 -22.54 -21.55
N SER A 699 39.13 -23.53 -20.90
CA SER A 699 38.85 -24.85 -21.51
C SER A 699 37.82 -24.80 -22.64
N VAL A 700 36.83 -23.89 -22.57
CA VAL A 700 35.84 -23.67 -23.64
C VAL A 700 36.45 -22.96 -24.86
N GLN A 701 37.59 -22.29 -24.71
CA GLN A 701 38.25 -21.55 -25.80
C GLN A 701 39.49 -22.23 -26.42
N VAL A 702 40.06 -23.28 -25.82
CA VAL A 702 41.32 -23.89 -26.32
C VAL A 702 41.18 -25.36 -26.72
N GLU A 703 40.16 -26.07 -26.24
CA GLU A 703 39.73 -27.34 -26.86
C GLU A 703 38.43 -27.09 -27.64
N LEU A 704 38.56 -26.65 -28.89
CA LEU A 704 38.60 -27.58 -30.01
C LEU A 704 37.23 -28.22 -30.28
N ALA A 705 36.33 -27.36 -30.75
CA ALA A 705 35.75 -27.56 -32.08
C ALA A 705 36.50 -26.67 -33.08
#